data_AF-A0A0N0UYG9-F1
#
_entry.id   AF-A0A0N0UYG9-F1
#
_cell.length_a   1.000
_cell.length_b   1.000
_cell.length_c   1.000
_cell.angle_alpha   90.00
_cell.angle_beta   90.00
_cell.angle_gamma   90.00
#
_symmetry.space_group_name_H-M   'P 1'
#
loop_
_entity.id
_entity.type
_entity.pdbx_description
1 polymer ?
#
loop_
_entity_poly.entity_id
_entity_poly.type
_entity_poly.pdbx_seq_one_letter_code
_entity_poly.pdbx_strand_id
1 'polypeptide(L)'
;MKKYIHFLIILIFSSIETYAQSTFTEGLGGGSAIQGRRWHRNGNWTPSGEPVAGTNAIIGTGTCNVEQNDDVCNNLTVNAGTTLNITNGSQLTVNGNLTVSGTLNINTGGALSVTGNITINVGGIISDNRVGSGTFAMGGTSITNNGGLHQPGDLFANLTNAGTVTISGTSTDFNNFAFNLITAGQIVNFNASTTNVYGFSTDTNTTLNFGIGQSINMTQLSIEGNANFNNANLTLRGGTTSNVSPDLYNPYFPTGQAGEGTVNAGTSTFIYSANATQFIRSGNYHNLTIQNYSGISKDIGNASYTDANGQGMDVNVSNDLTLDVNSSGGESWVFNTVNIGRHFNMATNNVAFSMDLITTRLMQRTGGMGNFTMGNNTNNRIFVGYTHATNTFLQGYGNANTFFGTVIYQGVSGTQKVVGATYTNLNLQNGATRELNSNVLINGNLNHLGGSFDATTSNFNIESQGDWTQSAGAFNARNNTVSFTGNVNQILSTIPNVNTNSFSNTPGTPVAIADDTPTGGVVANNTVPTLASLAGSANIQVTVPVGTYIALNSFNFDITHTFDSDVDIYLVTPNNTVYVVSTDNGGGGGNYTNTIIQDGATLISTGTAPFSGTFAWEDARTLASYAGPLNGTWTLYVVDDAFFDTGTINSFGVTLSASTNPFTLNNTTFNKTGNLILAGTSTSININGMIDFTNGYLVAGSQRVDFMATSNTINASNASHMTGTARKIGNTNFIFPLGNGTYYAGIGFNPSGTTTATDHFTVTYTRTSPNTLYPIATKEASIDHVSNCEYWMFDRTNGSQSATVSLHYDNVRSCGVTDPSELLVCRWDGTQWTNGGNGGVASSFVTSAVTFTSFSPITLGSTTSNNPLPVGMVYFKASKSNSDALLEWKTEFELNSKIFSVERSFNAKEFEEIGTIEAIGKANTYNFTDKAISQQTSIAYYRLKNIDKDGKYIYSKPQAVNFDVNEFNIVNVQPNPIQKEFKVLFTLPHNAQVQTIITDAFGRIVEKNIVEGVAGINTYEFTNLNLSRGMYMISLQHEGQTITRKIIK
;
A
#
# COMPACT_ATOMS: atom_id res chain seq x y z
N MET A 1 23.31 104.97 -15.08
CA MET A 1 23.66 106.27 -14.45
C MET A 1 23.94 105.99 -12.97
N LYS A 2 24.95 106.61 -12.34
CA LYS A 2 25.65 106.11 -11.12
C LYS A 2 26.39 104.79 -11.42
N LYS A 3 27.64 104.88 -11.90
CA LYS A 3 28.93 104.82 -11.15
C LYS A 3 29.21 103.41 -10.58
N TYR A 4 30.32 102.70 -10.89
CA TYR A 4 31.40 102.87 -11.89
C TYR A 4 32.30 101.60 -11.86
N ILE A 5 32.86 101.14 -13.00
CA ILE A 5 34.21 100.50 -13.19
C ILE A 5 34.58 99.22 -12.36
N HIS A 6 35.39 98.25 -12.81
CA HIS A 6 35.68 97.63 -14.12
C HIS A 6 36.63 96.41 -13.85
N PHE A 7 36.49 95.30 -14.60
CA PHE A 7 37.55 94.31 -14.94
C PHE A 7 38.53 93.68 -13.87
N LEU A 8 38.42 92.34 -13.74
CA LEU A 8 39.48 91.34 -14.09
C LEU A 8 40.71 91.02 -13.15
N ILE A 9 40.71 89.79 -12.59
CA ILE A 9 41.85 88.84 -12.39
C ILE A 9 42.90 88.99 -11.22
N ILE A 10 43.24 87.83 -10.61
CA ILE A 10 44.45 87.42 -9.81
C ILE A 10 44.68 87.93 -8.35
N LEU A 11 44.49 86.99 -7.39
CA LEU A 11 45.47 86.37 -6.44
C LEU A 11 46.39 87.21 -5.49
N ILE A 12 46.65 86.61 -4.30
CA ILE A 12 47.80 86.74 -3.34
C ILE A 12 47.63 87.55 -2.00
N PHE A 13 47.57 86.80 -0.86
CA PHE A 13 48.08 87.06 0.53
C PHE A 13 47.60 88.35 1.29
N SER A 14 47.65 88.57 2.63
CA SER A 14 47.90 87.83 3.92
C SER A 14 47.78 88.86 5.09
N SER A 15 47.58 88.64 6.41
CA SER A 15 47.20 87.51 7.32
C SER A 15 47.20 88.01 8.81
N ILE A 16 46.97 87.13 9.81
CA ILE A 16 47.30 87.22 11.27
C ILE A 16 46.25 87.78 12.28
N GLU A 17 46.32 87.23 13.50
CA GLU A 17 45.35 87.16 14.63
C GLU A 17 45.46 88.35 15.62
N THR A 18 44.55 88.61 16.57
CA THR A 18 44.51 87.91 17.89
C THR A 18 43.31 88.28 18.82
N TYR A 19 42.71 87.24 19.43
CA TYR A 19 42.10 87.13 20.78
C TYR A 19 41.26 88.25 21.46
N ALA A 20 39.98 87.93 21.72
CA ALA A 20 39.25 88.18 22.99
C ALA A 20 38.03 87.23 23.13
N GLN A 21 37.52 86.98 24.34
CA GLN A 21 36.42 86.03 24.61
C GLN A 21 35.08 86.71 24.92
N SER A 22 33.97 86.16 24.41
CA SER A 22 32.75 85.83 25.20
C SER A 22 31.72 85.04 24.36
N THR A 23 30.65 84.55 24.99
CA THR A 23 29.73 83.51 24.49
C THR A 23 28.67 83.92 23.46
N PHE A 24 28.14 82.92 22.73
CA PHE A 24 26.85 82.82 22.02
C PHE A 24 26.71 83.32 20.56
N THR A 25 26.22 82.41 19.69
CA THR A 25 25.52 82.58 18.38
C THR A 25 26.24 83.10 17.12
N GLU A 26 25.92 82.43 15.99
CA GLU A 26 26.11 82.79 14.56
C GLU A 26 27.53 83.01 13.98
N GLY A 27 27.66 82.84 12.65
CA GLY A 27 28.85 83.22 11.86
C GLY A 27 29.34 82.18 10.83
N LEU A 28 29.58 82.60 9.58
CA LEU A 28 30.15 81.78 8.50
C LEU A 28 31.55 82.26 8.06
N GLY A 29 32.48 81.32 7.89
CA GLY A 29 33.79 81.51 7.24
C GLY A 29 34.87 82.20 8.09
N GLY A 30 36.18 82.01 7.83
CA GLY A 30 36.82 81.04 6.92
C GLY A 30 38.15 81.56 6.37
N GLY A 31 39.27 80.85 6.58
CA GLY A 31 40.54 81.18 5.88
C GLY A 31 41.87 80.80 6.55
N SER A 32 42.31 79.56 6.33
CA SER A 32 43.72 79.21 6.04
C SER A 32 44.82 79.31 7.13
N ALA A 33 44.99 78.22 7.89
CA ALA A 33 46.30 77.60 8.13
C ALA A 33 46.14 76.08 8.30
N ILE A 34 47.06 75.27 7.76
CA ILE A 34 46.90 73.81 7.66
C ILE A 34 47.07 73.13 9.04
N GLN A 35 45.98 72.61 9.61
CA GLN A 35 46.05 71.48 10.55
C GLN A 35 44.71 70.74 10.67
N GLY A 36 44.41 69.88 9.69
CA GLY A 36 43.35 68.89 9.84
C GLY A 36 43.73 67.90 10.95
N ARG A 37 43.00 67.92 12.07
CA ARG A 37 43.14 66.97 13.16
C ARG A 37 42.18 65.82 12.92
N ARG A 38 42.78 64.65 12.73
CA ARG A 38 42.21 63.47 12.03
C ARG A 38 41.79 62.35 12.99
N TRP A 39 42.05 62.56 14.27
CA TRP A 39 41.83 61.60 15.34
C TRP A 39 41.62 62.38 16.62
N HIS A 40 40.55 62.15 17.37
CA HIS A 40 40.34 62.90 18.60
C HIS A 40 40.96 62.21 19.83
N ARG A 41 41.91 62.94 20.46
CA ARG A 41 42.73 62.65 21.66
C ARG A 41 44.20 62.21 21.40
N ASN A 42 45.05 63.16 20.99
CA ASN A 42 46.53 63.08 20.93
C ASN A 42 47.20 62.15 21.97
N GLY A 43 46.85 62.27 23.26
CA GLY A 43 47.53 61.58 24.36
C GLY A 43 47.22 60.08 24.51
N ASN A 44 46.24 59.56 23.77
CA ASN A 44 45.83 58.15 23.82
C ASN A 44 46.57 57.29 22.79
N TRP A 45 47.36 57.91 21.92
CA TRP A 45 48.17 57.27 20.89
C TRP A 45 49.63 57.07 21.34
N THR A 46 50.29 56.10 20.71
CA THR A 46 51.72 55.81 20.90
C THR A 46 52.41 55.71 19.53
N PRO A 47 53.46 56.53 19.23
CA PRO A 47 53.97 57.66 20.01
C PRO A 47 52.89 58.72 20.32
N SER A 48 53.12 59.56 21.34
CA SER A 48 52.14 60.55 21.78
C SER A 48 51.89 61.62 20.71
N GLY A 49 50.76 61.49 20.02
CA GLY A 49 50.38 62.36 18.90
C GLY A 49 49.29 61.73 18.04
N GLU A 50 48.41 62.54 17.47
CA GLU A 50 47.44 62.09 16.47
C GLU A 50 48.16 61.50 15.24
N PRO A 51 47.79 60.29 14.77
CA PRO A 51 48.41 59.71 13.59
C PRO A 51 48.22 60.59 12.35
N VAL A 52 49.31 60.84 11.62
CA VAL A 52 49.26 61.52 10.33
C VAL A 52 49.31 60.51 9.19
N ALA A 53 48.73 60.88 8.04
CA ALA A 53 48.75 60.04 6.84
C ALA A 53 50.19 59.58 6.53
N GLY A 54 50.38 58.26 6.41
CA GLY A 54 51.70 57.65 6.22
C GLY A 54 52.42 57.20 7.50
N THR A 55 51.81 57.28 8.69
CA THR A 55 52.43 56.82 9.96
C THR A 55 51.75 55.58 10.55
N ASN A 56 52.49 54.82 11.37
CA ASN A 56 51.92 53.73 12.15
C ASN A 56 51.18 54.31 13.37
N ALA A 57 49.94 53.88 13.55
CA ALA A 57 49.03 54.33 14.58
C ALA A 57 48.88 53.23 15.65
N ILE A 58 49.12 53.52 16.92
CA ILE A 58 48.90 52.55 18.01
C ILE A 58 48.07 53.23 19.10
N ILE A 59 46.86 52.74 19.38
CA ILE A 59 46.09 53.15 20.56
C ILE A 59 46.85 52.61 21.77
N GLY A 60 47.52 53.50 22.51
CA GLY A 60 48.33 53.15 23.67
C GLY A 60 47.48 52.98 24.94
N THR A 61 46.51 53.88 25.14
CA THR A 61 45.66 53.97 26.34
C THR A 61 44.28 54.54 26.01
N GLY A 62 43.28 54.28 26.85
CA GLY A 62 42.00 55.01 26.82
C GLY A 62 41.15 54.80 25.55
N THR A 63 40.47 55.85 25.11
CA THR A 63 39.52 55.84 23.97
C THR A 63 39.91 56.88 22.92
N CYS A 64 39.95 56.51 21.65
CA CYS A 64 40.10 57.44 20.51
C CYS A 64 38.85 57.43 19.63
N ASN A 65 38.65 58.50 18.87
CA ASN A 65 37.59 58.60 17.85
C ASN A 65 38.16 58.96 16.48
N VAL A 66 37.53 58.47 15.40
CA VAL A 66 37.65 58.90 14.00
C VAL A 66 36.37 59.66 13.65
N GLU A 67 36.50 60.88 13.13
CA GLU A 67 35.37 61.83 13.00
C GLU A 67 35.31 62.52 11.61
N GLN A 68 36.12 62.09 10.63
CA GLN A 68 36.08 62.56 9.24
C GLN A 68 36.27 61.40 8.23
N ASN A 69 36.27 61.69 6.92
CA ASN A 69 36.38 60.69 5.84
C ASN A 69 37.79 60.55 5.22
N ASP A 70 38.73 61.40 5.64
CA ASP A 70 40.06 61.53 5.04
C ASP A 70 41.16 60.94 5.95
N ASP A 71 40.77 60.12 6.92
CA ASP A 71 41.63 59.71 8.03
C ASP A 71 42.41 58.44 7.65
N VAL A 72 43.75 58.55 7.58
CA VAL A 72 44.64 57.51 7.00
C VAL A 72 45.84 57.22 7.89
N CYS A 73 46.22 55.95 8.02
CA CYS A 73 47.47 55.48 8.64
C CYS A 73 48.11 54.33 7.83
N ASN A 74 49.35 53.95 8.13
CA ASN A 74 50.02 52.80 7.51
C ASN A 74 49.62 51.48 8.16
N ASN A 75 49.99 51.27 9.43
CA ASN A 75 49.53 50.13 10.22
C ASN A 75 48.78 50.66 11.43
N LEU A 76 47.74 49.96 11.88
CA LEU A 76 46.95 50.31 13.06
C LEU A 76 46.99 49.18 14.09
N THR A 77 47.29 49.52 15.34
CA THR A 77 47.18 48.60 16.49
C THR A 77 46.26 49.20 17.55
N VAL A 78 45.27 48.43 18.01
CA VAL A 78 44.41 48.77 19.15
C VAL A 78 44.84 47.89 20.33
N ASN A 79 45.53 48.44 21.34
CA ASN A 79 46.05 47.64 22.46
C ASN A 79 44.94 47.16 23.41
N ALA A 80 45.22 46.10 24.17
CA ALA A 80 44.29 45.56 25.16
C ALA A 80 43.89 46.61 26.21
N GLY A 81 42.61 46.63 26.57
CA GLY A 81 42.04 47.64 27.48
C GLY A 81 41.87 49.04 26.88
N THR A 82 42.02 49.20 25.56
CA THR A 82 41.79 50.47 24.84
C THR A 82 40.61 50.36 23.87
N THR A 83 40.09 51.51 23.42
CA THR A 83 38.95 51.58 22.49
C THR A 83 39.21 52.56 21.34
N LEU A 84 38.86 52.18 20.11
CA LEU A 84 38.78 53.09 18.96
C LEU A 84 37.35 53.09 18.42
N ASN A 85 36.75 54.28 18.25
CA ASN A 85 35.45 54.45 17.64
C ASN A 85 35.58 55.12 16.26
N ILE A 86 35.14 54.47 15.19
CA ILE A 86 34.84 55.14 13.92
C ILE A 86 33.42 55.67 14.03
N THR A 87 33.24 56.99 14.01
CA THR A 87 31.92 57.60 14.26
C THR A 87 31.05 57.67 12.99
N ASN A 88 29.83 58.18 13.12
CA ASN A 88 28.84 58.20 12.05
C ASN A 88 29.33 59.03 10.85
N GLY A 89 29.23 58.48 9.63
CA GLY A 89 29.62 59.15 8.39
C GLY A 89 31.12 59.44 8.29
N SER A 90 31.96 58.69 9.01
CA SER A 90 33.43 58.82 9.02
C SER A 90 34.10 57.59 8.38
N GLN A 91 35.25 57.78 7.73
CA GLN A 91 35.99 56.73 7.04
C GLN A 91 37.45 56.71 7.47
N LEU A 92 37.92 55.54 7.90
CA LEU A 92 39.32 55.24 8.19
C LEU A 92 39.94 54.37 7.08
N THR A 93 41.14 54.72 6.62
CA THR A 93 41.96 53.85 5.75
C THR A 93 43.28 53.45 6.42
N VAL A 94 43.57 52.14 6.42
CA VAL A 94 44.81 51.54 6.91
C VAL A 94 45.56 50.96 5.70
N ASN A 95 46.66 51.62 5.29
CA ASN A 95 47.47 51.27 4.12
C ASN A 95 48.40 50.04 4.35
N GLY A 96 47.99 49.13 5.22
CA GLY A 96 48.83 48.08 5.82
C GLY A 96 48.05 47.29 6.85
N ASN A 97 48.73 46.76 7.87
CA ASN A 97 48.14 45.77 8.77
C ASN A 97 47.29 46.42 9.88
N LEU A 98 46.18 45.76 10.23
CA LEU A 98 45.34 46.07 11.38
C LEU A 98 45.51 44.99 12.46
N THR A 99 45.85 45.38 13.68
CA THR A 99 45.93 44.50 14.85
C THR A 99 44.98 44.98 15.96
N VAL A 100 44.05 44.13 16.41
CA VAL A 100 43.04 44.50 17.42
C VAL A 100 43.18 43.59 18.64
N SER A 101 43.54 44.17 19.79
CA SER A 101 43.63 43.51 21.10
C SER A 101 42.75 44.18 22.16
N GLY A 102 42.30 45.41 21.91
CA GLY A 102 41.20 46.08 22.61
C GLY A 102 39.93 46.13 21.76
N THR A 103 39.12 47.17 21.92
CA THR A 103 37.82 47.31 21.25
C THR A 103 37.89 48.26 20.04
N LEU A 104 37.37 47.83 18.89
CA LEU A 104 37.19 48.66 17.69
C LEU A 104 35.71 48.72 17.32
N ASN A 105 35.08 49.88 17.49
CA ASN A 105 33.67 50.10 17.18
C ASN A 105 33.52 50.85 15.86
N ILE A 106 32.83 50.24 14.88
CA ILE A 106 32.33 50.92 13.69
C ILE A 106 30.89 51.35 13.98
N ASN A 107 30.62 52.65 14.04
CA ASN A 107 29.26 53.15 14.30
C ASN A 107 28.46 53.27 13.01
N THR A 108 27.14 53.45 13.14
CA THR A 108 26.20 53.56 12.01
C THR A 108 26.68 54.56 10.97
N GLY A 109 26.81 54.15 9.70
CA GLY A 109 27.31 55.01 8.61
C GLY A 109 28.83 55.19 8.54
N GLY A 110 29.60 54.62 9.47
CA GLY A 110 31.07 54.60 9.41
C GLY A 110 31.63 53.58 8.42
N ALA A 111 32.88 53.78 8.00
CA ALA A 111 33.60 52.93 7.04
C ALA A 111 35.05 52.67 7.45
N LEU A 112 35.60 51.52 7.05
CA LEU A 112 36.96 51.09 7.34
C LEU A 112 37.57 50.32 6.16
N SER A 113 38.65 50.85 5.58
CA SER A 113 39.42 50.20 4.52
C SER A 113 40.76 49.71 5.06
N VAL A 114 41.14 48.47 4.80
CA VAL A 114 42.43 47.88 5.24
C VAL A 114 43.11 47.17 4.08
N THR A 115 44.22 47.70 3.59
CA THR A 115 44.92 47.11 2.42
C THR A 115 45.89 45.98 2.79
N GLY A 116 46.31 45.89 4.05
CA GLY A 116 47.12 44.78 4.58
C GLY A 116 46.30 43.76 5.37
N ASN A 117 47.00 42.95 6.17
CA ASN A 117 46.42 41.82 6.88
C ASN A 117 45.76 42.23 8.20
N ILE A 118 44.76 41.45 8.64
CA ILE A 118 43.99 41.73 9.86
C ILE A 118 44.26 40.67 10.91
N THR A 119 44.57 41.08 12.14
CA THR A 119 44.81 40.20 13.28
C THR A 119 44.00 40.66 14.50
N ILE A 120 42.98 39.90 14.88
CA ILE A 120 42.27 40.07 16.14
C ILE A 120 42.88 39.10 17.16
N ASN A 121 43.46 39.63 18.22
CA ASN A 121 44.09 38.86 19.30
C ASN A 121 43.06 38.43 20.35
N VAL A 122 43.45 37.51 21.23
CA VAL A 122 42.63 37.09 22.39
C VAL A 122 42.29 38.32 23.24
N GLY A 123 41.00 38.52 23.51
CA GLY A 123 40.48 39.71 24.22
C GLY A 123 40.23 40.94 23.33
N GLY A 124 40.66 40.92 22.07
CA GLY A 124 40.28 41.92 21.08
C GLY A 124 38.83 41.75 20.63
N ILE A 125 38.14 42.87 20.40
CA ILE A 125 36.75 42.93 19.94
C ILE A 125 36.67 43.90 18.76
N ILE A 126 36.02 43.48 17.67
CA ILE A 126 35.45 44.41 16.69
C ILE A 126 33.93 44.37 16.86
N SER A 127 33.27 45.52 16.82
CA SER A 127 31.81 45.65 16.80
C SER A 127 31.38 46.62 15.72
N ASP A 128 30.26 46.34 15.06
CA ASP A 128 29.81 47.05 13.87
C ASP A 128 28.32 47.34 13.92
N ASN A 129 27.98 48.54 14.37
CA ASN A 129 26.60 49.03 14.47
C ASN A 129 26.14 49.72 13.17
N ARG A 130 26.64 49.29 12.00
CA ARG A 130 26.09 49.70 10.70
C ARG A 130 24.61 49.31 10.59
N VAL A 131 23.83 50.22 10.03
CA VAL A 131 22.44 50.00 9.59
C VAL A 131 22.32 50.62 8.20
N GLY A 132 22.93 49.94 7.22
CA GLY A 132 23.03 50.40 5.83
C GLY A 132 24.38 51.05 5.44
N SER A 133 24.64 50.98 4.13
CA SER A 133 25.63 51.64 3.24
C SER A 133 27.08 51.93 3.68
N GLY A 134 27.49 51.79 4.94
CA GLY A 134 28.91 51.90 5.33
C GLY A 134 29.73 50.73 4.79
N THR A 135 31.00 50.94 4.46
CA THR A 135 31.85 49.93 3.78
C THR A 135 32.99 49.46 4.68
N PHE A 136 33.12 48.15 4.88
CA PHE A 136 34.36 47.53 5.35
C PHE A 136 34.99 46.76 4.18
N ALA A 137 36.19 47.18 3.76
CA ALA A 137 36.85 46.69 2.56
C ALA A 137 38.27 46.21 2.88
N MET A 138 38.67 45.05 2.35
CA MET A 138 39.97 44.46 2.66
C MET A 138 40.75 44.03 1.42
N GLY A 139 41.99 44.54 1.32
CA GLY A 139 42.98 44.19 0.29
C GLY A 139 44.06 43.19 0.75
N GLY A 140 44.11 42.83 2.03
CA GLY A 140 45.10 41.90 2.59
C GLY A 140 45.02 40.48 2.04
N THR A 141 46.03 39.67 2.34
CA THR A 141 46.10 38.24 2.00
C THR A 141 45.81 37.32 3.20
N SER A 142 45.65 37.86 4.42
CA SER A 142 45.18 37.06 5.56
C SER A 142 44.34 37.81 6.60
N ILE A 143 43.45 37.05 7.23
CA ILE A 143 42.69 37.39 8.43
C ILE A 143 43.03 36.35 9.50
N THR A 144 43.35 36.79 10.71
CA THR A 144 43.56 35.94 11.88
C THR A 144 42.61 36.41 12.98
N ASN A 145 41.70 35.57 13.48
CA ASN A 145 40.82 35.91 14.60
C ASN A 145 40.91 34.91 15.76
N ASN A 146 41.55 35.38 16.83
CA ASN A 146 41.65 34.71 18.13
C ASN A 146 40.84 35.45 19.21
N GLY A 147 40.09 36.51 18.84
CA GLY A 147 39.27 37.33 19.72
C GLY A 147 37.76 37.12 19.50
N GLY A 148 36.97 38.13 19.84
CA GLY A 148 35.51 38.12 19.72
C GLY A 148 34.96 39.13 18.71
N LEU A 149 33.72 38.90 18.29
CA LEU A 149 32.84 39.88 17.65
C LEU A 149 31.56 39.99 18.49
N HIS A 150 30.89 41.15 18.50
CA HIS A 150 29.84 41.45 19.48
C HIS A 150 28.43 40.99 19.06
N GLN A 151 28.08 41.00 17.76
CA GLN A 151 26.78 40.53 17.23
C GLN A 151 26.88 39.76 15.90
N PRO A 152 25.89 38.93 15.53
CA PRO A 152 25.86 38.24 14.22
C PRO A 152 25.85 39.23 13.04
N GLY A 153 26.87 39.16 12.18
CA GLY A 153 27.08 40.07 11.07
C GLY A 153 28.08 41.20 11.34
N ASP A 154 28.68 41.29 12.54
CA ASP A 154 29.62 42.36 12.96
C ASP A 154 30.88 42.55 12.08
N LEU A 155 31.12 41.71 11.08
CA LEU A 155 32.16 41.97 10.09
C LEU A 155 31.75 41.55 8.67
N PHE A 156 30.93 42.38 8.01
CA PHE A 156 30.70 42.33 6.56
C PHE A 156 31.89 42.91 5.79
N ALA A 157 32.74 42.03 5.23
CA ALA A 157 33.95 42.39 4.50
C ALA A 157 33.78 42.22 2.98
N ASN A 158 33.91 43.34 2.24
CA ASN A 158 34.13 43.31 0.79
C ASN A 158 35.60 42.96 0.52
N LEU A 159 35.85 41.77 -0.02
CA LEU A 159 37.18 41.30 -0.40
C LEU A 159 37.51 41.81 -1.81
N THR A 160 38.46 42.74 -1.91
CA THR A 160 38.84 43.42 -3.17
C THR A 160 40.15 42.92 -3.77
N ASN A 161 40.88 42.05 -3.07
CA ASN A 161 42.11 41.45 -3.57
C ASN A 161 41.80 40.27 -4.51
N ALA A 162 42.27 40.33 -5.76
CA ALA A 162 42.09 39.28 -6.77
C ALA A 162 42.85 37.95 -6.49
N GLY A 163 43.67 37.91 -5.44
CA GLY A 163 44.53 36.77 -5.09
C GLY A 163 43.93 35.82 -4.06
N THR A 164 44.82 35.23 -3.25
CA THR A 164 44.47 34.29 -2.17
C THR A 164 44.34 35.01 -0.83
N VAL A 165 43.20 34.80 -0.15
CA VAL A 165 42.92 35.30 1.20
C VAL A 165 42.88 34.11 2.16
N THR A 166 43.70 34.10 3.20
CA THR A 166 43.72 33.04 4.22
C THR A 166 43.04 33.49 5.50
N ILE A 167 41.94 32.84 5.86
CA ILE A 167 41.21 33.05 7.11
C ILE A 167 41.68 32.00 8.12
N SER A 168 42.14 32.44 9.27
CA SER A 168 42.72 31.60 10.33
C SER A 168 42.27 32.07 11.72
N GLY A 169 42.43 31.24 12.75
CA GLY A 169 42.07 31.61 14.11
C GLY A 169 41.71 30.45 15.03
N THR A 170 41.59 30.75 16.33
CA THR A 170 41.12 29.83 17.38
C THR A 170 39.75 30.18 17.94
N SER A 171 39.14 31.31 17.53
CA SER A 171 37.83 31.74 18.03
C SER A 171 36.70 30.83 17.56
N THR A 172 35.71 30.59 18.41
CA THR A 172 34.47 29.88 18.08
C THR A 172 33.41 30.79 17.45
N ASP A 173 33.53 32.11 17.61
CA ASP A 173 32.50 33.09 17.27
C ASP A 173 32.68 33.71 15.87
N PHE A 174 33.12 32.89 14.93
CA PHE A 174 32.98 33.20 13.50
C PHE A 174 31.52 33.18 13.01
N ASN A 175 30.57 32.81 13.88
CA ASN A 175 29.12 33.08 13.81
C ASN A 175 28.75 34.52 13.40
N ASN A 176 29.71 35.44 13.44
CA ASN A 176 29.52 36.87 13.22
C ASN A 176 30.25 37.42 11.96
N PHE A 177 31.04 36.61 11.25
CA PHE A 177 31.76 37.02 10.03
C PHE A 177 30.95 36.82 8.75
N ALA A 178 30.89 37.85 7.90
CA ALA A 178 30.26 37.77 6.59
C ALA A 178 31.21 38.27 5.47
N PHE A 179 31.33 37.49 4.39
CA PHE A 179 32.20 37.82 3.26
C PHE A 179 31.40 38.11 2.01
N ASN A 180 31.79 39.16 1.29
CA ASN A 180 31.30 39.44 -0.06
C ASN A 180 32.51 39.53 -1.02
N LEU A 181 32.52 38.67 -2.02
CA LEU A 181 33.60 38.49 -2.98
C LEU A 181 33.16 39.03 -4.33
N ILE A 182 33.78 40.15 -4.71
CA ILE A 182 33.43 41.01 -5.84
C ILE A 182 34.55 41.03 -6.90
N THR A 183 35.32 39.95 -7.01
CA THR A 183 36.46 39.87 -7.92
C THR A 183 36.70 38.43 -8.36
N ALA A 184 36.53 38.16 -9.67
CA ALA A 184 36.70 36.83 -10.24
C ALA A 184 38.13 36.28 -10.06
N GLY A 185 38.22 34.99 -9.74
CA GLY A 185 39.47 34.27 -9.54
C GLY A 185 39.92 34.17 -8.08
N GLN A 186 39.19 34.79 -7.14
CA GLN A 186 39.51 34.78 -5.71
C GLN A 186 39.58 33.35 -5.13
N ILE A 187 40.57 33.14 -4.25
CA ILE A 187 40.74 31.89 -3.50
C ILE A 187 40.71 32.21 -2.01
N VAL A 188 39.74 31.66 -1.26
CA VAL A 188 39.66 31.81 0.19
C VAL A 188 40.05 30.50 0.86
N ASN A 189 41.14 30.52 1.63
CA ASN A 189 41.64 29.39 2.39
C ASN A 189 41.21 29.52 3.86
N PHE A 190 40.34 28.64 4.35
CA PHE A 190 40.02 28.51 5.77
C PHE A 190 40.99 27.51 6.42
N ASN A 191 41.87 28.02 7.28
CA ASN A 191 42.93 27.29 7.98
C ASN A 191 42.83 27.49 9.50
N ALA A 192 41.60 27.45 10.02
CA ALA A 192 41.26 27.63 11.42
C ALA A 192 40.60 26.36 11.99
N SER A 193 40.45 26.26 13.30
CA SER A 193 39.56 25.27 13.93
C SER A 193 38.09 25.70 13.91
N THR A 194 37.70 26.54 12.95
CA THR A 194 36.38 27.16 12.85
C THR A 194 35.29 26.16 12.49
N THR A 195 34.27 26.09 13.34
CA THR A 195 33.08 25.26 13.13
C THR A 195 31.87 26.04 12.62
N ASN A 196 31.88 27.37 12.62
CA ASN A 196 30.75 28.20 12.20
C ASN A 196 31.20 29.45 11.41
N VAL A 197 30.38 29.94 10.46
CA VAL A 197 30.53 31.21 9.72
C VAL A 197 29.13 31.84 9.54
N TYR A 198 28.98 33.17 9.63
CA TYR A 198 27.66 33.80 9.44
C TYR A 198 27.18 33.71 7.99
N GLY A 199 27.91 34.34 7.08
CA GLY A 199 27.43 34.60 5.72
C GLY A 199 28.53 34.60 4.65
N PHE A 200 28.15 34.25 3.44
CA PHE A 200 29.01 34.29 2.27
C PHE A 200 28.23 34.74 1.05
N SER A 201 28.80 35.63 0.24
CA SER A 201 28.30 36.02 -1.08
C SER A 201 29.44 36.08 -2.10
N THR A 202 29.17 35.66 -3.33
CA THR A 202 30.02 35.96 -4.48
C THR A 202 29.22 36.18 -5.75
N ASP A 203 29.55 37.25 -6.46
CA ASP A 203 29.03 37.60 -7.78
C ASP A 203 29.80 36.91 -8.93
N THR A 204 30.91 36.26 -8.61
CA THR A 204 31.95 35.87 -9.57
C THR A 204 32.53 34.49 -9.26
N ASN A 205 33.47 34.03 -10.10
CA ASN A 205 34.09 32.71 -9.94
C ASN A 205 35.06 32.71 -8.74
N THR A 206 34.74 31.94 -7.69
CA THR A 206 35.53 31.86 -6.45
C THR A 206 35.86 30.41 -6.09
N THR A 207 37.01 30.16 -5.48
CA THR A 207 37.36 28.87 -4.85
C THR A 207 37.49 29.00 -3.33
N LEU A 208 36.90 28.07 -2.60
CA LEU A 208 36.87 27.97 -1.16
C LEU A 208 37.57 26.68 -0.74
N ASN A 209 38.74 26.81 -0.12
CA ASN A 209 39.52 25.68 0.38
C ASN A 209 39.38 25.60 1.90
N PHE A 210 39.14 24.40 2.42
CA PHE A 210 39.00 24.14 3.84
C PHE A 210 40.02 23.08 4.29
N GLY A 211 40.23 22.93 5.60
CA GLY A 211 41.07 21.86 6.14
C GLY A 211 40.39 20.50 5.94
N ILE A 212 41.15 19.48 5.53
CA ILE A 212 40.61 18.13 5.26
C ILE A 212 39.88 17.58 6.49
N GLY A 213 38.60 17.27 6.32
CA GLY A 213 37.75 16.71 7.37
C GLY A 213 37.15 17.74 8.33
N GLN A 214 37.34 19.04 8.09
CA GLN A 214 36.66 20.09 8.84
C GLN A 214 35.17 20.14 8.50
N SER A 215 34.34 20.35 9.54
CA SER A 215 32.90 20.57 9.40
C SER A 215 32.56 22.00 9.74
N ILE A 216 31.92 22.71 8.81
CA ILE A 216 31.60 24.14 8.93
C ILE A 216 30.09 24.34 8.82
N ASN A 217 29.52 24.95 9.85
CA ASN A 217 28.15 25.43 9.84
C ASN A 217 28.11 26.84 9.20
N MET A 218 27.18 27.10 8.29
CA MET A 218 26.99 28.41 7.67
C MET A 218 25.53 28.83 7.73
N THR A 219 25.24 30.07 8.13
CA THR A 219 23.87 30.56 8.31
C THR A 219 23.27 31.12 7.02
N GLN A 220 24.09 31.76 6.17
CA GLN A 220 23.67 32.33 4.89
C GLN A 220 24.71 32.04 3.78
N LEU A 221 24.22 31.73 2.58
CA LEU A 221 25.03 31.52 1.38
C LEU A 221 24.31 32.12 0.17
N SER A 222 24.93 33.10 -0.48
CA SER A 222 24.55 33.61 -1.80
C SER A 222 25.66 33.29 -2.81
N ILE A 223 25.26 32.86 -4.01
CA ILE A 223 26.15 32.59 -5.14
C ILE A 223 25.41 33.02 -6.39
N GLU A 224 26.06 33.87 -7.19
CA GLU A 224 25.61 34.28 -8.52
C GLU A 224 26.64 33.88 -9.61
N GLY A 225 27.92 33.72 -9.23
CA GLY A 225 28.99 33.14 -10.06
C GLY A 225 29.24 31.64 -9.84
N ASN A 226 30.42 31.11 -10.19
CA ASN A 226 30.77 29.70 -9.91
C ASN A 226 31.56 29.58 -8.59
N ALA A 227 31.06 28.78 -7.65
CA ALA A 227 31.72 28.57 -6.35
C ALA A 227 32.23 27.12 -6.21
N ASN A 228 33.56 26.96 -6.16
CA ASN A 228 34.22 25.68 -5.93
C ASN A 228 34.51 25.49 -4.44
N PHE A 229 34.09 24.39 -3.81
CA PHE A 229 34.29 24.09 -2.39
C PHE A 229 35.15 22.83 -2.25
N ASN A 230 36.35 22.95 -1.68
CA ASN A 230 37.32 21.86 -1.58
C ASN A 230 37.55 21.42 -0.12
N ASN A 231 37.51 20.10 0.12
CA ASN A 231 37.93 19.41 1.35
C ASN A 231 37.04 19.58 2.61
N ALA A 232 35.78 20.01 2.48
CA ALA A 232 34.89 20.29 3.63
C ALA A 232 33.77 19.26 3.86
N ASN A 233 33.19 19.29 5.05
CA ASN A 233 31.78 18.95 5.27
C ASN A 233 31.01 20.24 5.57
N LEU A 234 30.32 20.81 4.57
CA LEU A 234 29.54 22.04 4.76
C LEU A 234 28.13 21.71 5.28
N THR A 235 27.71 22.39 6.36
CA THR A 235 26.36 22.32 6.90
C THR A 235 25.70 23.70 6.82
N LEU A 236 24.78 23.90 5.88
CA LEU A 236 23.99 25.12 5.77
C LEU A 236 22.83 25.06 6.77
N ARG A 237 22.87 25.88 7.81
CA ARG A 237 21.85 25.93 8.87
C ARG A 237 20.89 27.08 8.65
N GLY A 238 19.60 26.79 8.54
CA GLY A 238 18.57 27.82 8.68
C GLY A 238 18.64 28.46 10.07
N GLY A 239 18.64 29.80 10.14
CA GLY A 239 18.73 30.54 11.41
C GLY A 239 17.58 30.19 12.36
N THR A 240 17.89 30.06 13.65
CA THR A 240 16.94 29.63 14.69
C THR A 240 16.10 30.76 15.31
N THR A 241 16.16 31.97 14.75
CA THR A 241 15.48 33.17 15.27
C THR A 241 13.99 33.17 14.95
N SER A 242 13.20 32.52 15.82
CA SER A 242 11.76 32.77 15.92
C SER A 242 11.48 34.28 16.09
N ASN A 243 10.46 34.80 15.40
CA ASN A 243 10.00 36.19 15.41
C ASN A 243 10.89 37.20 14.65
N VAL A 244 11.18 36.93 13.37
CA VAL A 244 11.58 37.96 12.39
C VAL A 244 10.72 37.79 11.13
N SER A 245 10.12 38.88 10.61
CA SER A 245 9.25 38.86 9.42
C SER A 245 10.04 38.63 8.13
N PRO A 246 9.46 38.04 7.07
CA PRO A 246 10.06 37.99 5.73
C PRO A 246 10.46 39.37 5.16
N ASP A 247 9.82 40.45 5.63
CA ASP A 247 10.06 41.83 5.17
C ASP A 247 11.32 42.49 5.74
N LEU A 248 12.07 41.82 6.63
CA LEU A 248 13.29 42.42 7.22
C LEU A 248 14.49 42.33 6.27
N TYR A 249 14.42 43.19 5.26
CA TYR A 249 15.51 43.77 4.47
C TYR A 249 16.89 43.65 5.15
N ASN A 250 17.71 42.75 4.62
CA ASN A 250 19.15 42.70 4.92
C ASN A 250 19.88 43.62 3.92
N PRO A 251 20.30 44.83 4.31
CA PRO A 251 20.92 45.79 3.38
C PRO A 251 22.29 45.35 2.84
N TYR A 252 22.88 44.27 3.37
CA TYR A 252 24.24 43.85 3.06
C TYR A 252 24.37 42.87 1.88
N PHE A 253 23.25 42.35 1.36
CA PHE A 253 23.21 41.65 0.09
C PHE A 253 22.28 42.40 -0.88
N PRO A 254 22.75 42.78 -2.08
CA PRO A 254 21.92 43.52 -3.03
C PRO A 254 20.74 42.65 -3.46
N THR A 255 19.54 43.24 -3.57
CA THR A 255 18.34 42.56 -4.07
C THR A 255 18.36 42.44 -5.60
N GLY A 256 19.45 41.92 -6.15
CA GLY A 256 19.54 41.50 -7.54
C GLY A 256 18.66 40.28 -7.81
N GLN A 257 18.35 40.02 -9.08
CA GLN A 257 17.78 38.73 -9.45
C GLN A 257 18.85 37.65 -9.25
N ALA A 258 18.50 36.59 -8.50
CA ALA A 258 19.42 35.53 -8.16
C ALA A 258 20.05 34.89 -9.41
N GLY A 259 21.33 35.19 -9.66
CA GLY A 259 22.05 34.73 -10.85
C GLY A 259 22.23 33.21 -10.93
N GLU A 260 22.56 32.74 -12.13
CA GLU A 260 22.67 31.32 -12.55
C GLU A 260 23.91 30.60 -11.97
N GLY A 261 24.29 30.94 -10.74
CA GLY A 261 25.52 30.48 -10.10
C GLY A 261 25.55 28.99 -9.79
N THR A 262 26.69 28.34 -10.03
CA THR A 262 26.87 26.89 -9.90
C THR A 262 27.78 26.52 -8.73
N VAL A 263 27.39 25.50 -7.96
CA VAL A 263 28.20 24.92 -6.86
C VAL A 263 29.01 23.72 -7.36
N ASN A 264 30.31 23.67 -7.05
CA ASN A 264 31.16 22.49 -7.31
C ASN A 264 31.82 22.03 -6.01
N ALA A 265 31.38 20.92 -5.43
CA ALA A 265 31.81 20.45 -4.10
C ALA A 265 33.07 19.57 -4.08
N GLY A 266 33.62 19.17 -5.22
CA GLY A 266 34.78 18.26 -5.28
C GLY A 266 34.49 16.91 -4.61
N THR A 267 35.11 16.65 -3.45
CA THR A 267 34.87 15.48 -2.58
C THR A 267 34.04 15.82 -1.32
N SER A 268 33.56 17.05 -1.19
CA SER A 268 32.93 17.59 0.01
C SER A 268 31.50 17.10 0.22
N THR A 269 31.11 16.89 1.47
CA THR A 269 29.70 16.63 1.85
C THR A 269 28.97 17.93 2.07
N PHE A 270 27.79 18.09 1.49
CA PHE A 270 26.88 19.22 1.73
C PHE A 270 25.65 18.75 2.52
N ILE A 271 25.29 19.47 3.57
CA ILE A 271 24.11 19.23 4.39
C ILE A 271 23.30 20.53 4.49
N TYR A 272 22.16 20.59 3.82
CA TYR A 272 21.17 21.65 4.00
C TYR A 272 20.25 21.25 5.16
N SER A 273 20.14 22.05 6.22
CA SER A 273 19.31 21.74 7.39
C SER A 273 18.64 23.01 7.90
N ALA A 274 17.35 23.21 7.59
CA ALA A 274 16.74 24.53 7.70
C ALA A 274 15.28 24.55 8.17
N ASN A 275 15.03 25.40 9.17
CA ASN A 275 13.68 25.86 9.57
C ASN A 275 13.17 27.02 8.67
N ALA A 276 13.81 27.25 7.52
CA ALA A 276 13.62 28.40 6.64
C ALA A 276 13.86 28.02 5.18
N THR A 277 13.32 28.79 4.23
CA THR A 277 13.49 28.58 2.80
C THR A 277 14.96 28.72 2.37
N GLN A 278 15.50 27.70 1.70
CA GLN A 278 16.83 27.71 1.09
C GLN A 278 16.73 27.16 -0.34
N PHE A 279 17.28 27.89 -1.30
CA PHE A 279 17.30 27.48 -2.70
C PHE A 279 18.50 26.55 -2.96
N ILE A 280 18.24 25.30 -3.34
CA ILE A 280 19.27 24.41 -3.87
C ILE A 280 19.65 24.91 -5.27
N ARG A 281 20.89 25.36 -5.46
CA ARG A 281 21.42 25.78 -6.78
C ARG A 281 21.86 24.56 -7.60
N SER A 282 21.82 24.69 -8.93
CA SER A 282 22.46 23.75 -9.86
C SER A 282 23.92 23.51 -9.47
N GLY A 283 24.40 22.27 -9.57
CA GLY A 283 25.73 21.96 -9.05
C GLY A 283 26.19 20.50 -9.11
N ASN A 284 27.48 20.34 -8.86
CA ASN A 284 28.22 19.08 -8.83
C ASN A 284 28.67 18.78 -7.40
N TYR A 285 27.93 17.94 -6.69
CA TYR A 285 28.14 17.57 -5.30
C TYR A 285 28.86 16.20 -5.17
N HIS A 286 29.48 15.91 -4.03
CA HIS A 286 29.95 14.55 -3.73
C HIS A 286 28.89 13.77 -2.95
N ASN A 287 28.60 14.22 -1.73
CA ASN A 287 27.41 13.83 -0.98
C ASN A 287 26.52 15.07 -0.82
N LEU A 288 25.22 14.89 -0.98
CA LEU A 288 24.23 15.93 -0.74
C LEU A 288 23.15 15.40 0.19
N THR A 289 22.94 16.10 1.31
CA THR A 289 21.93 15.80 2.31
C THR A 289 21.04 17.02 2.50
N ILE A 290 19.72 16.85 2.54
CA ILE A 290 18.74 17.89 2.86
C ILE A 290 17.88 17.39 4.03
N GLN A 291 17.74 18.15 5.12
CA GLN A 291 17.13 17.71 6.38
C GLN A 291 16.21 18.76 7.01
N ASN A 292 15.24 18.29 7.80
CA ASN A 292 14.37 19.11 8.66
C ASN A 292 13.56 20.20 7.94
N TYR A 293 13.44 20.11 6.61
CA TYR A 293 12.67 21.05 5.82
C TYR A 293 11.20 20.99 6.24
N SER A 294 10.62 22.16 6.55
CA SER A 294 9.31 22.30 7.18
C SER A 294 8.40 23.35 6.52
N GLY A 295 8.77 23.83 5.32
CA GLY A 295 8.07 24.91 4.64
C GLY A 295 6.94 24.43 3.73
N ILE A 296 5.76 25.04 3.85
CA ILE A 296 4.69 24.91 2.84
C ILE A 296 5.22 25.46 1.50
N SER A 297 4.92 24.74 0.41
CA SER A 297 5.33 25.05 -0.96
C SER A 297 5.45 26.54 -1.29
N LYS A 298 6.69 27.01 -1.40
CA LYS A 298 7.14 27.90 -2.47
C LYS A 298 8.62 27.65 -2.79
N ASP A 299 8.84 27.30 -4.06
CA ASP A 299 10.01 27.68 -4.84
C ASP A 299 11.34 26.93 -4.63
N ILE A 300 11.33 25.58 -4.63
CA ILE A 300 12.39 24.85 -5.36
C ILE A 300 11.99 24.90 -6.85
N GLY A 301 12.27 26.05 -7.47
CA GLY A 301 11.62 26.46 -8.72
C GLY A 301 10.23 27.05 -8.45
N ASN A 302 10.14 28.38 -8.47
CA ASN A 302 8.87 29.05 -8.73
C ASN A 302 8.44 28.70 -10.17
N ALA A 303 7.15 28.79 -10.51
CA ALA A 303 6.72 28.84 -11.92
C ALA A 303 7.32 30.05 -12.68
N SER A 304 7.91 31.01 -11.96
CA SER A 304 8.72 32.14 -12.46
C SER A 304 10.24 31.92 -12.41
N TYR A 305 10.74 30.79 -11.88
CA TYR A 305 12.15 30.42 -11.86
C TYR A 305 12.41 29.14 -12.66
N THR A 306 11.95 29.17 -13.90
CA THR A 306 12.70 28.52 -14.97
C THR A 306 13.93 29.37 -15.31
N ASP A 307 14.84 28.86 -16.14
CA ASP A 307 15.72 29.74 -16.93
C ASP A 307 14.87 30.65 -17.86
N ALA A 308 15.51 31.55 -18.60
CA ALA A 308 14.83 32.43 -19.57
C ALA A 308 14.10 31.68 -20.72
N ASN A 309 14.18 30.35 -20.78
CA ASN A 309 13.67 29.50 -21.86
C ASN A 309 12.65 28.43 -21.38
N GLY A 310 12.34 28.35 -20.08
CA GLY A 310 11.40 27.38 -19.51
C GLY A 310 12.02 26.10 -18.88
N GLN A 311 13.34 26.06 -18.68
CA GLN A 311 14.08 24.92 -18.12
C GLN A 311 14.17 24.94 -16.58
N GLY A 312 14.17 23.76 -15.95
CA GLY A 312 14.47 23.61 -14.52
C GLY A 312 15.96 23.36 -14.23
N MET A 313 16.30 23.18 -12.95
CA MET A 313 17.68 23.01 -12.48
C MET A 313 18.24 21.58 -12.69
N ASP A 314 19.57 21.51 -12.87
CA ASP A 314 20.34 20.26 -13.02
C ASP A 314 21.23 20.02 -11.78
N VAL A 315 21.14 18.81 -11.19
CA VAL A 315 21.88 18.43 -9.97
C VAL A 315 22.65 17.13 -10.21
N ASN A 316 23.97 17.18 -10.04
CA ASN A 316 24.86 16.02 -10.14
C ASN A 316 25.42 15.69 -8.76
N VAL A 317 25.26 14.46 -8.28
CA VAL A 317 25.77 13.98 -6.99
C VAL A 317 26.64 12.75 -7.24
N SER A 318 27.95 12.86 -7.06
CA SER A 318 28.90 11.80 -7.45
C SER A 318 28.98 10.59 -6.50
N ASN A 319 28.34 10.66 -5.33
CA ASN A 319 28.12 9.53 -4.43
C ASN A 319 26.66 9.47 -3.94
N ASP A 320 26.35 9.93 -2.72
CA ASP A 320 25.03 9.71 -2.10
C ASP A 320 24.17 10.99 -2.03
N LEU A 321 22.89 10.87 -2.40
CA LEU A 321 21.85 11.88 -2.18
C LEU A 321 20.89 11.41 -1.08
N THR A 322 20.70 12.21 -0.04
CA THR A 322 19.79 11.93 1.08
C THR A 322 18.83 13.09 1.32
N LEU A 323 17.54 12.80 1.42
CA LEU A 323 16.47 13.75 1.76
C LEU A 323 15.80 13.29 3.06
N ASP A 324 15.54 14.21 3.99
CA ASP A 324 14.88 13.95 5.29
C ASP A 324 13.87 15.08 5.54
N VAL A 325 12.62 14.81 5.14
CA VAL A 325 11.55 15.80 5.04
C VAL A 325 10.56 15.60 6.19
N ASN A 326 10.43 16.66 7.01
CA ASN A 326 9.68 16.65 8.27
C ASN A 326 8.52 17.68 8.25
N SER A 327 8.09 18.11 7.06
CA SER A 327 6.97 19.02 6.84
C SER A 327 5.61 18.30 6.94
N SER A 328 4.55 19.08 7.24
CA SER A 328 3.16 18.59 7.32
C SER A 328 2.28 19.04 6.14
N GLY A 329 2.84 19.83 5.21
CA GLY A 329 2.19 20.28 3.98
C GLY A 329 2.79 19.58 2.77
N GLY A 330 1.97 19.22 1.78
CA GLY A 330 2.44 18.46 0.62
C GLY A 330 3.44 19.24 -0.23
N GLU A 331 4.61 18.64 -0.45
CA GLU A 331 5.68 19.21 -1.28
C GLU A 331 5.63 18.65 -2.70
N SER A 332 5.92 19.49 -3.69
CA SER A 332 6.25 19.06 -5.06
C SER A 332 7.67 19.51 -5.38
N TRP A 333 8.50 18.56 -5.80
CA TRP A 333 9.91 18.80 -6.15
C TRP A 333 10.07 18.72 -7.67
N VAL A 334 10.56 19.80 -8.28
CA VAL A 334 10.76 19.93 -9.72
C VAL A 334 12.26 19.92 -10.05
N PHE A 335 12.67 18.98 -10.89
CA PHE A 335 14.03 18.85 -11.40
C PHE A 335 14.02 18.77 -12.93
N ASN A 336 15.11 19.18 -13.59
CA ASN A 336 15.33 18.91 -15.01
C ASN A 336 16.16 17.62 -15.17
N THR A 337 17.31 17.52 -14.49
CA THR A 337 18.11 16.29 -14.43
C THR A 337 18.65 16.06 -13.02
N VAL A 338 18.58 14.82 -12.52
CA VAL A 338 19.29 14.44 -11.28
C VAL A 338 20.16 13.21 -11.53
N ASN A 339 21.48 13.41 -11.53
CA ASN A 339 22.46 12.34 -11.69
C ASN A 339 23.02 11.93 -10.33
N ILE A 340 23.04 10.63 -10.02
CA ILE A 340 23.43 10.11 -8.70
C ILE A 340 24.45 8.97 -8.85
N GLY A 341 25.58 9.05 -8.14
CA GLY A 341 26.69 8.10 -8.28
C GLY A 341 26.50 6.78 -7.52
N ARG A 342 25.73 6.78 -6.43
CA ARG A 342 25.55 5.61 -5.55
C ARG A 342 24.13 5.49 -4.95
N HIS A 343 23.87 5.97 -3.73
CA HIS A 343 22.55 5.83 -3.10
C HIS A 343 21.64 7.05 -3.28
N PHE A 344 20.33 6.78 -3.36
CA PHE A 344 19.29 7.77 -3.07
C PHE A 344 18.48 7.31 -1.87
N ASN A 345 18.36 8.12 -0.83
CA ASN A 345 17.57 7.81 0.36
C ASN A 345 16.67 8.98 0.73
N MET A 346 15.35 8.82 0.67
CA MET A 346 14.40 9.82 1.13
C MET A 346 13.62 9.32 2.34
N ALA A 347 13.79 9.95 3.50
CA ALA A 347 12.91 9.80 4.66
C ALA A 347 11.80 10.87 4.62
N THR A 348 10.56 10.48 4.92
CA THR A 348 9.39 11.37 5.01
C THR A 348 8.48 10.89 6.14
N ASN A 349 8.26 11.68 7.19
CA ASN A 349 7.50 11.23 8.36
C ASN A 349 5.98 11.52 8.26
N ASN A 350 5.21 10.56 7.73
CA ASN A 350 3.75 10.66 7.47
C ASN A 350 3.36 11.74 6.44
N VAL A 351 4.20 12.01 5.44
CA VAL A 351 4.03 13.13 4.49
C VAL A 351 3.47 12.66 3.14
N ALA A 352 2.72 13.52 2.47
CA ALA A 352 2.40 13.40 1.05
C ALA A 352 3.47 14.14 0.22
N PHE A 353 4.21 13.41 -0.61
CA PHE A 353 5.30 13.92 -1.44
C PHE A 353 4.97 13.72 -2.91
N SER A 354 5.06 14.79 -3.71
CA SER A 354 4.96 14.74 -5.17
C SER A 354 6.32 14.97 -5.80
N MET A 355 6.60 14.23 -6.88
CA MET A 355 7.72 14.55 -7.76
C MET A 355 7.20 14.67 -9.19
N ASP A 356 7.10 15.93 -9.63
CA ASP A 356 6.48 16.32 -10.88
C ASP A 356 7.57 16.62 -11.91
N LEU A 357 7.88 15.63 -12.74
CA LEU A 357 8.88 15.73 -13.80
C LEU A 357 8.25 16.44 -15.02
N ILE A 358 8.47 17.75 -15.10
CA ILE A 358 7.85 18.62 -16.11
C ILE A 358 8.42 18.38 -17.52
N THR A 359 9.67 17.93 -17.65
CA THR A 359 10.39 17.74 -18.92
C THR A 359 10.61 16.26 -19.29
N THR A 360 11.26 16.01 -20.43
CA THR A 360 11.55 14.67 -20.99
C THR A 360 12.72 13.94 -20.30
N ARG A 361 12.98 14.23 -19.02
CA ARG A 361 14.24 13.90 -18.33
C ARG A 361 14.02 13.23 -16.96
N LEU A 362 15.10 13.00 -16.23
CA LEU A 362 15.36 11.69 -15.61
C LEU A 362 16.12 11.79 -14.28
N MET A 363 15.77 10.93 -13.31
CA MET A 363 16.69 10.52 -12.23
C MET A 363 17.54 9.32 -12.69
N GLN A 364 18.86 9.53 -12.84
CA GLN A 364 19.77 8.54 -13.43
C GLN A 364 20.87 8.15 -12.44
N ARG A 365 21.11 6.84 -12.26
CA ARG A 365 22.36 6.38 -11.61
C ARG A 365 23.49 6.40 -12.63
N THR A 366 24.56 7.14 -12.35
CA THR A 366 25.72 7.32 -13.24
C THR A 366 26.93 6.45 -12.88
N GLY A 367 26.88 5.73 -11.75
CA GLY A 367 27.95 4.83 -11.32
C GLY A 367 27.49 3.79 -10.29
N GLY A 368 28.48 3.08 -9.72
CA GLY A 368 28.36 2.29 -8.49
C GLY A 368 27.41 1.08 -8.49
N MET A 369 27.45 0.34 -7.38
CA MET A 369 26.29 -0.40 -6.88
C MET A 369 25.64 0.47 -5.80
N GLY A 370 24.32 0.65 -5.88
CA GLY A 370 23.59 1.50 -4.95
C GLY A 370 22.08 1.37 -5.10
N ASN A 371 21.38 1.61 -4.00
CA ASN A 371 19.94 1.41 -3.82
C ASN A 371 19.18 2.74 -3.91
N PHE A 372 17.91 2.67 -4.27
CA PHE A 372 16.96 3.78 -4.24
C PHE A 372 15.87 3.52 -3.20
N THR A 373 15.78 4.38 -2.18
CA THR A 373 14.83 4.24 -1.07
C THR A 373 13.95 5.49 -0.99
N MET A 374 12.62 5.34 -1.00
CA MET A 374 11.68 6.46 -0.83
C MET A 374 10.69 6.20 0.30
N GLY A 375 10.56 7.17 1.20
CA GLY A 375 9.79 7.09 2.44
C GLY A 375 10.49 6.28 3.55
N ASN A 376 9.96 6.38 4.76
CA ASN A 376 10.33 5.53 5.89
C ASN A 376 9.11 4.91 6.62
N ASN A 377 7.89 5.16 6.12
CA ASN A 377 6.63 4.89 6.81
C ASN A 377 5.54 4.44 5.82
N THR A 378 4.66 3.53 6.24
CA THR A 378 3.56 2.96 5.45
C THR A 378 2.45 3.94 5.10
N ASN A 379 2.33 5.06 5.83
CA ASN A 379 1.30 6.08 5.63
C ASN A 379 1.65 7.10 4.53
N ASN A 380 2.90 7.10 4.07
CA ASN A 380 3.38 8.06 3.09
C ASN A 380 2.63 7.91 1.75
N ARG A 381 2.45 9.02 1.04
CA ARG A 381 1.91 9.03 -0.34
C ARG A 381 2.94 9.63 -1.28
N ILE A 382 3.33 8.88 -2.30
CA ILE A 382 4.38 9.26 -3.26
C ILE A 382 3.71 9.40 -4.63
N PHE A 383 3.51 10.63 -5.09
CA PHE A 383 2.89 10.91 -6.38
C PHE A 383 3.94 10.91 -7.49
N VAL A 384 3.66 10.17 -8.56
CA VAL A 384 4.48 10.09 -9.76
C VAL A 384 3.68 10.69 -10.92
N GLY A 385 3.85 12.00 -11.10
CA GLY A 385 3.25 12.80 -12.16
C GLY A 385 4.11 12.79 -13.42
N TYR A 386 3.46 12.78 -14.59
CA TYR A 386 4.12 13.10 -15.86
C TYR A 386 3.12 13.84 -16.76
N THR A 387 3.59 14.91 -17.42
CA THR A 387 2.85 15.66 -18.44
C THR A 387 3.18 15.22 -19.87
N HIS A 388 4.23 14.40 -20.06
CA HIS A 388 4.78 14.04 -21.36
C HIS A 388 4.94 12.51 -21.54
N ALA A 389 4.96 12.07 -22.80
CA ALA A 389 4.38 10.78 -23.19
C ALA A 389 5.28 9.53 -23.11
N THR A 390 6.59 9.63 -22.83
CA THR A 390 7.52 8.48 -22.95
C THR A 390 8.70 8.54 -21.96
N ASN A 391 8.44 8.66 -20.66
CA ASN A 391 9.49 8.81 -19.65
C ASN A 391 9.68 7.54 -18.78
N THR A 392 10.92 7.35 -18.32
CA THR A 392 11.26 6.46 -17.20
C THR A 392 11.62 7.33 -16.00
N PHE A 393 10.91 7.19 -14.88
CA PHE A 393 11.19 7.95 -13.65
C PHE A 393 12.61 7.71 -13.10
N LEU A 394 13.09 6.46 -13.17
CA LEU A 394 14.36 6.01 -12.59
C LEU A 394 15.12 5.07 -13.53
N GLN A 395 16.38 5.40 -13.87
CA GLN A 395 17.24 4.58 -14.73
C GLN A 395 18.59 4.26 -14.07
N GLY A 396 19.18 3.12 -14.40
CA GLY A 396 20.51 2.70 -13.92
C GLY A 396 20.52 2.06 -12.52
N TYR A 397 19.46 2.24 -11.74
CA TYR A 397 19.28 1.56 -10.45
C TYR A 397 19.04 0.06 -10.60
N GLY A 398 19.51 -0.71 -9.60
CA GLY A 398 19.38 -2.18 -9.60
C GLY A 398 18.04 -2.65 -9.01
N ASN A 399 17.87 -3.96 -8.83
CA ASN A 399 16.60 -4.54 -8.35
C ASN A 399 16.32 -4.32 -6.84
N ALA A 400 17.17 -3.58 -6.13
CA ALA A 400 17.12 -3.38 -4.67
C ALA A 400 16.51 -2.01 -4.28
N ASN A 401 15.47 -1.59 -4.99
CA ASN A 401 14.77 -0.32 -4.74
C ASN A 401 13.54 -0.58 -3.86
N THR A 402 13.21 0.36 -2.96
CA THR A 402 12.10 0.21 -2.01
C THR A 402 11.30 1.50 -1.87
N PHE A 403 9.98 1.39 -2.00
CA PHE A 403 9.02 2.46 -1.75
C PHE A 403 8.18 2.14 -0.50
N PHE A 404 8.38 2.92 0.56
CA PHE A 404 7.58 2.88 1.78
C PHE A 404 6.32 3.73 1.62
N GLY A 405 5.16 3.11 1.88
CA GLY A 405 3.85 3.70 1.67
C GLY A 405 3.32 3.54 0.24
N THR A 406 2.37 4.41 -0.11
CA THR A 406 1.54 4.27 -1.31
C THR A 406 2.10 5.10 -2.46
N VAL A 407 2.63 4.43 -3.48
CA VAL A 407 3.05 5.08 -4.74
C VAL A 407 1.85 5.23 -5.66
N ILE A 408 1.67 6.40 -6.26
CA ILE A 408 0.50 6.76 -7.06
C ILE A 408 0.95 7.33 -8.40
N TYR A 409 0.90 6.52 -9.46
CA TYR A 409 1.17 7.01 -10.82
C TYR A 409 -0.09 7.64 -11.40
N GLN A 410 -0.07 8.94 -11.73
CA GLN A 410 -1.28 9.71 -12.11
C GLN A 410 -1.36 10.17 -13.59
N GLY A 411 -0.58 9.54 -14.47
CA GLY A 411 -0.56 9.82 -15.91
C GLY A 411 -1.89 9.83 -16.63
N VAL A 412 -2.21 10.93 -17.30
CA VAL A 412 -3.42 11.09 -18.12
C VAL A 412 -3.29 10.51 -19.54
N SER A 413 -2.10 10.53 -20.13
CA SER A 413 -1.83 10.03 -21.48
C SER A 413 -0.37 9.55 -21.66
N GLY A 414 -0.09 8.87 -22.79
CA GLY A 414 1.24 8.33 -23.10
C GLY A 414 1.57 7.00 -22.39
N THR A 415 2.85 6.63 -22.38
CA THR A 415 3.38 5.42 -21.75
C THR A 415 4.41 5.78 -20.69
N GLN A 416 4.23 5.22 -19.49
CA GLN A 416 5.05 5.49 -18.31
C GLN A 416 5.67 4.18 -17.83
N LYS A 417 7.00 4.15 -17.68
CA LYS A 417 7.68 2.95 -17.18
C LYS A 417 7.44 2.78 -15.66
N VAL A 418 6.94 1.62 -15.25
CA VAL A 418 6.87 1.21 -13.85
C VAL A 418 8.28 0.79 -13.39
N VAL A 419 8.70 1.29 -12.24
CA VAL A 419 10.06 1.07 -11.71
C VAL A 419 10.14 -0.30 -11.04
N GLY A 420 11.21 -1.06 -11.30
CA GLY A 420 11.44 -2.30 -10.56
C GLY A 420 11.82 -2.01 -9.11
N ALA A 421 10.95 -2.40 -8.18
CA ALA A 421 11.08 -2.11 -6.76
C ALA A 421 10.18 -3.00 -5.90
N THR A 422 10.46 -2.99 -4.60
CA THR A 422 9.50 -3.41 -3.57
C THR A 422 8.62 -2.23 -3.19
N TYR A 423 7.32 -2.35 -3.36
CA TYR A 423 6.29 -1.37 -3.02
C TYR A 423 5.55 -1.79 -1.76
N THR A 424 5.21 -0.82 -0.89
CA THR A 424 4.21 -1.09 0.17
C THR A 424 2.80 -1.12 -0.45
N ASN A 425 2.37 -0.06 -1.14
CA ASN A 425 1.19 -0.12 -2.01
C ASN A 425 1.49 0.56 -3.36
N LEU A 426 0.80 0.13 -4.42
CA LEU A 426 0.96 0.66 -5.78
C LEU A 426 -0.41 0.99 -6.38
N ASN A 427 -0.64 2.26 -6.67
CA ASN A 427 -1.86 2.78 -7.30
C ASN A 427 -1.55 3.28 -8.72
N LEU A 428 -2.31 2.79 -9.70
CA LEU A 428 -2.23 3.20 -11.10
C LEU A 428 -3.54 3.91 -11.46
N GLN A 429 -3.49 5.21 -11.77
CA GLN A 429 -4.67 6.08 -11.95
C GLN A 429 -4.63 6.80 -13.30
N ASN A 430 -5.78 7.29 -13.78
CA ASN A 430 -5.91 8.08 -15.02
C ASN A 430 -5.49 7.32 -16.30
N GLY A 431 -5.61 7.95 -17.47
CA GLY A 431 -5.68 7.26 -18.77
C GLY A 431 -4.40 6.67 -19.37
N ALA A 432 -3.20 6.96 -18.86
CA ALA A 432 -1.94 6.53 -19.50
C ALA A 432 -1.66 5.02 -19.42
N THR A 433 -0.75 4.52 -20.26
CA THR A 433 -0.19 3.17 -20.16
C THR A 433 0.91 3.11 -19.10
N ARG A 434 0.95 2.03 -18.32
CA ARG A 434 1.95 1.70 -17.30
C ARG A 434 2.71 0.47 -17.73
N GLU A 435 3.92 0.64 -18.24
CA GLU A 435 4.67 -0.44 -18.86
C GLU A 435 5.75 -0.99 -17.91
N LEU A 436 5.79 -2.31 -17.67
CA LEU A 436 6.81 -2.91 -16.79
C LEU A 436 8.23 -2.76 -17.36
N ASN A 437 9.15 -2.25 -16.54
CA ASN A 437 10.55 -2.01 -16.94
C ASN A 437 11.59 -2.73 -16.06
N SER A 438 11.16 -3.39 -14.99
CA SER A 438 11.89 -4.42 -14.23
C SER A 438 10.87 -5.16 -13.34
N ASN A 439 11.29 -6.20 -12.60
CA ASN A 439 10.42 -6.95 -11.69
C ASN A 439 9.89 -6.05 -10.57
N VAL A 440 8.61 -6.22 -10.20
CA VAL A 440 7.96 -5.49 -9.11
C VAL A 440 7.43 -6.46 -8.05
N LEU A 441 7.64 -6.11 -6.78
CA LEU A 441 7.05 -6.79 -5.63
C LEU A 441 6.13 -5.79 -4.92
N ILE A 442 4.89 -6.17 -4.62
CA ILE A 442 3.93 -5.35 -3.89
C ILE A 442 3.53 -6.10 -2.61
N ASN A 443 4.03 -5.63 -1.46
CA ASN A 443 3.81 -6.27 -0.15
C ASN A 443 2.39 -6.03 0.40
N GLY A 444 1.78 -4.91 0.04
CA GLY A 444 0.39 -4.56 0.29
C GLY A 444 -0.40 -4.50 -1.02
N ASN A 445 -1.21 -3.46 -1.19
CA ASN A 445 -2.28 -3.45 -2.18
C ASN A 445 -1.85 -2.88 -3.55
N LEU A 446 -2.38 -3.49 -4.62
CA LEU A 446 -2.23 -3.07 -6.01
C LEU A 446 -3.59 -2.56 -6.54
N ASN A 447 -3.72 -1.25 -6.73
CA ASN A 447 -4.97 -0.63 -7.16
C ASN A 447 -4.84 -0.11 -8.59
N HIS A 448 -5.37 -0.86 -9.56
CA HIS A 448 -5.47 -0.46 -10.97
C HIS A 448 -6.81 0.24 -11.21
N LEU A 449 -6.78 1.56 -11.17
CA LEU A 449 -7.93 2.46 -11.13
C LEU A 449 -8.10 3.25 -12.45
N GLY A 450 -7.34 2.91 -13.50
CA GLY A 450 -7.38 3.58 -14.80
C GLY A 450 -6.20 3.22 -15.71
N GLY A 451 -6.36 3.49 -17.00
CA GLY A 451 -5.30 3.35 -18.01
C GLY A 451 -4.93 1.90 -18.34
N SER A 452 -3.90 1.69 -19.15
CA SER A 452 -3.38 0.34 -19.39
C SER A 452 -2.31 -0.02 -18.34
N PHE A 453 -2.30 -1.25 -17.84
CA PHE A 453 -1.16 -1.81 -17.11
C PHE A 453 -0.58 -2.96 -17.93
N ASP A 454 0.63 -2.76 -18.45
CA ASP A 454 1.17 -3.48 -19.59
C ASP A 454 2.49 -4.18 -19.26
N ALA A 455 2.47 -5.50 -19.33
CA ALA A 455 3.65 -6.36 -19.25
C ALA A 455 4.10 -6.87 -20.63
N THR A 456 3.36 -6.61 -21.70
CA THR A 456 3.50 -7.28 -23.01
C THR A 456 4.72 -6.88 -23.83
N THR A 457 5.55 -5.97 -23.33
CA THR A 457 6.83 -5.55 -23.93
C THR A 457 8.04 -6.28 -23.33
N SER A 458 7.98 -6.64 -22.04
CA SER A 458 9.13 -7.00 -21.20
C SER A 458 9.08 -8.44 -20.66
N ASN A 459 10.18 -8.92 -20.07
CA ASN A 459 10.27 -10.24 -19.44
C ASN A 459 10.33 -10.10 -17.91
N PHE A 460 9.37 -9.38 -17.33
CA PHE A 460 9.36 -9.03 -15.91
C PHE A 460 8.10 -9.50 -15.20
N ASN A 461 8.27 -9.77 -13.90
CA ASN A 461 7.26 -10.36 -13.05
C ASN A 461 6.68 -9.32 -12.07
N ILE A 462 5.40 -9.51 -11.77
CA ILE A 462 4.63 -8.87 -10.71
C ILE A 462 4.45 -9.92 -9.61
N GLU A 463 5.06 -9.72 -8.45
CA GLU A 463 4.75 -10.46 -7.24
C GLU A 463 3.82 -9.62 -6.36
N SER A 464 2.69 -10.17 -5.92
CA SER A 464 1.67 -9.42 -5.16
C SER A 464 1.21 -10.19 -3.92
N GLN A 465 1.24 -9.52 -2.76
CA GLN A 465 0.93 -10.11 -1.45
C GLN A 465 -0.35 -9.57 -0.81
N GLY A 466 -0.67 -8.29 -0.96
CA GLY A 466 -1.95 -7.68 -0.55
C GLY A 466 -2.95 -7.52 -1.70
N ASP A 467 -4.10 -6.92 -1.43
CA ASP A 467 -5.27 -6.96 -2.32
C ASP A 467 -4.99 -6.31 -3.70
N TRP A 468 -5.40 -6.98 -4.77
CA TRP A 468 -5.39 -6.42 -6.11
C TRP A 468 -6.81 -5.99 -6.49
N THR A 469 -7.06 -4.70 -6.55
CA THR A 469 -8.31 -4.15 -7.13
C THR A 469 -8.05 -3.66 -8.54
N GLN A 470 -8.81 -4.13 -9.52
CA GLN A 470 -8.92 -3.49 -10.83
C GLN A 470 -10.34 -2.97 -11.01
N SER A 471 -10.47 -1.64 -11.07
CA SER A 471 -11.77 -0.96 -11.22
C SER A 471 -11.95 -0.28 -12.57
N ALA A 472 -10.87 -0.01 -13.29
CA ALA A 472 -10.90 0.54 -14.65
C ALA A 472 -9.59 0.27 -15.38
N GLY A 473 -9.64 0.25 -16.71
CA GLY A 473 -8.47 0.04 -17.55
C GLY A 473 -8.24 -1.41 -17.98
N ALA A 474 -7.20 -1.64 -18.78
CA ALA A 474 -6.84 -2.95 -19.34
C ALA A 474 -5.56 -3.48 -18.70
N PHE A 475 -5.54 -4.74 -18.26
CA PHE A 475 -4.31 -5.41 -17.83
C PHE A 475 -3.82 -6.33 -18.94
N ASN A 476 -2.67 -6.01 -19.52
CA ASN A 476 -2.05 -6.76 -20.61
C ASN A 476 -0.92 -7.62 -20.03
N ALA A 477 -1.22 -8.83 -19.58
CA ALA A 477 -0.22 -9.77 -19.05
C ALA A 477 0.68 -10.35 -20.15
N ARG A 478 1.89 -10.80 -19.80
CA ARG A 478 2.75 -11.65 -20.65
C ARG A 478 2.95 -13.01 -19.99
N ASN A 479 3.64 -13.93 -20.67
CA ASN A 479 3.90 -15.26 -20.12
C ASN A 479 4.77 -15.19 -18.85
N ASN A 480 4.29 -15.83 -17.79
CA ASN A 480 4.90 -15.94 -16.45
C ASN A 480 4.94 -14.61 -15.68
N THR A 481 4.13 -13.63 -16.08
CA THR A 481 4.18 -12.28 -15.50
C THR A 481 3.66 -12.21 -14.07
N VAL A 482 2.74 -13.07 -13.61
CA VAL A 482 2.06 -12.86 -12.32
C VAL A 482 2.35 -13.97 -11.30
N SER A 483 2.75 -13.58 -10.09
CA SER A 483 2.92 -14.44 -8.92
C SER A 483 2.13 -13.88 -7.73
N PHE A 484 1.32 -14.73 -7.10
CA PHE A 484 0.58 -14.40 -5.88
C PHE A 484 1.21 -15.11 -4.67
N THR A 485 1.66 -14.35 -3.67
CA THR A 485 2.49 -14.87 -2.55
C THR A 485 2.09 -14.27 -1.19
N GLY A 486 2.76 -14.64 -0.09
CA GLY A 486 2.45 -14.14 1.27
C GLY A 486 1.56 -15.10 2.10
N ASN A 487 1.00 -14.60 3.20
CA ASN A 487 0.35 -15.44 4.23
C ASN A 487 -1.04 -14.99 4.72
N VAL A 488 -1.42 -13.73 4.55
CA VAL A 488 -2.81 -13.25 4.75
C VAL A 488 -3.68 -13.62 3.56
N ASN A 489 -5.01 -13.70 3.73
CA ASN A 489 -5.91 -13.78 2.58
C ASN A 489 -5.77 -12.50 1.72
N GLN A 490 -5.93 -12.65 0.41
CA GLN A 490 -5.81 -11.59 -0.58
C GLN A 490 -7.05 -11.59 -1.46
N ILE A 491 -7.61 -10.41 -1.67
CA ILE A 491 -8.76 -10.22 -2.55
C ILE A 491 -8.24 -9.78 -3.93
N LEU A 492 -8.62 -10.53 -4.97
CA LEU A 492 -8.56 -10.09 -6.35
C LEU A 492 -9.94 -9.53 -6.71
N SER A 493 -10.10 -8.22 -6.51
CA SER A 493 -11.34 -7.50 -6.75
C SER A 493 -11.36 -6.98 -8.18
N THR A 494 -11.87 -7.80 -9.10
CA THR A 494 -12.17 -7.38 -10.45
C THR A 494 -13.56 -6.76 -10.46
N ILE A 495 -13.59 -5.44 -10.33
CA ILE A 495 -14.76 -4.60 -10.63
C ILE A 495 -14.57 -4.16 -12.09
N PRO A 496 -14.99 -4.97 -13.09
CA PRO A 496 -15.09 -4.42 -14.43
C PRO A 496 -16.09 -3.26 -14.41
N ASN A 497 -15.93 -2.34 -15.35
CA ASN A 497 -16.92 -1.29 -15.61
C ASN A 497 -18.26 -1.92 -16.05
N VAL A 498 -19.10 -2.30 -15.08
CA VAL A 498 -20.56 -2.25 -15.20
C VAL A 498 -20.98 -0.79 -15.12
N ASN A 499 -20.33 0.04 -15.94
CA ASN A 499 -20.76 1.40 -16.20
C ASN A 499 -22.00 1.24 -17.06
N THR A 500 -23.15 1.48 -16.45
CA THR A 500 -24.33 1.95 -17.15
C THR A 500 -23.97 3.30 -17.76
N ASN A 501 -23.48 3.28 -19.00
CA ASN A 501 -23.06 4.50 -19.68
C ASN A 501 -24.33 5.17 -20.20
N SER A 502 -24.82 6.14 -19.44
CA SER A 502 -25.93 7.00 -19.83
C SER A 502 -25.41 8.16 -20.68
N PHE A 503 -25.85 8.19 -21.93
CA PHE A 503 -25.59 9.28 -22.87
C PHE A 503 -26.89 10.06 -23.04
N SER A 504 -26.88 11.37 -22.83
CA SER A 504 -28.08 12.20 -22.88
C SER A 504 -27.83 13.50 -23.64
N ASN A 505 -28.87 14.00 -24.30
CA ASN A 505 -28.91 15.31 -24.93
C ASN A 505 -30.07 16.12 -24.33
N THR A 506 -29.74 17.32 -23.85
CA THR A 506 -30.69 18.36 -23.44
C THR A 506 -30.34 19.57 -24.31
N PRO A 507 -31.18 19.92 -25.29
CA PRO A 507 -30.85 20.96 -26.25
C PRO A 507 -30.98 22.33 -25.58
N GLY A 508 -30.12 23.28 -25.96
CA GLY A 508 -30.11 24.64 -25.37
C GLY A 508 -31.41 25.43 -25.57
N THR A 509 -32.22 25.02 -26.56
CA THR A 509 -33.62 25.38 -26.74
C THR A 509 -34.38 24.07 -27.00
N PRO A 510 -35.53 23.78 -26.35
CA PRO A 510 -36.32 22.59 -26.64
C PRO A 510 -36.70 22.47 -28.13
N VAL A 511 -36.76 21.24 -28.66
CA VAL A 511 -37.10 21.00 -30.06
C VAL A 511 -38.61 21.07 -30.21
N ALA A 512 -39.12 22.04 -30.97
CA ALA A 512 -40.55 22.20 -31.20
C ALA A 512 -41.14 21.00 -31.96
N ILE A 513 -42.29 20.52 -31.47
CA ILE A 513 -43.23 19.63 -32.15
C ILE A 513 -44.31 20.55 -32.74
N ALA A 514 -44.65 20.36 -34.01
CA ALA A 514 -45.54 21.24 -34.76
C ALA A 514 -46.89 20.57 -35.04
N ASP A 515 -47.95 21.36 -34.92
CA ASP A 515 -49.32 21.16 -35.43
C ASP A 515 -49.28 20.74 -36.92
N ASP A 516 -49.38 19.44 -37.23
CA ASP A 516 -49.23 18.88 -38.59
C ASP A 516 -50.03 17.58 -38.82
N THR A 517 -51.25 17.68 -39.36
CA THR A 517 -51.85 16.52 -40.04
C THR A 517 -51.04 16.21 -41.31
N PRO A 518 -50.29 15.10 -41.41
CA PRO A 518 -49.12 15.07 -42.30
C PRO A 518 -49.44 15.14 -43.79
N THR A 519 -49.09 16.24 -44.45
CA THR A 519 -49.11 16.36 -45.93
C THR A 519 -47.90 15.66 -46.59
N GLY A 520 -47.57 14.45 -46.12
CA GLY A 520 -46.38 13.70 -46.53
C GLY A 520 -46.32 12.22 -46.14
N GLY A 521 -47.23 11.72 -45.28
CA GLY A 521 -47.37 10.29 -44.98
C GLY A 521 -46.49 9.76 -43.83
N VAL A 522 -46.91 10.00 -42.59
CA VAL A 522 -46.70 9.09 -41.46
C VAL A 522 -47.99 8.24 -41.30
N VAL A 523 -47.93 7.09 -40.61
CA VAL A 523 -48.93 6.01 -40.79
C VAL A 523 -49.75 5.76 -39.51
N ALA A 524 -50.95 6.32 -39.46
CA ALA A 524 -51.92 6.10 -38.38
C ALA A 524 -52.22 4.60 -38.13
N ASN A 525 -52.53 4.24 -36.87
CA ASN A 525 -52.77 2.88 -36.36
C ASN A 525 -51.49 2.01 -36.32
N ASN A 526 -50.65 2.19 -35.29
CA ASN A 526 -49.58 1.28 -34.83
C ASN A 526 -48.57 0.76 -35.89
N THR A 527 -48.49 1.37 -37.08
CA THR A 527 -47.73 0.81 -38.20
C THR A 527 -46.32 1.38 -38.21
N VAL A 528 -45.33 0.55 -37.85
CA VAL A 528 -43.91 0.96 -37.76
C VAL A 528 -43.46 1.70 -39.04
N PRO A 529 -43.17 3.01 -38.99
CA PRO A 529 -42.87 3.78 -40.18
C PRO A 529 -41.46 3.52 -40.70
N THR A 530 -41.23 3.87 -41.96
CA THR A 530 -39.89 3.88 -42.54
C THR A 530 -39.16 5.17 -42.15
N LEU A 531 -37.82 5.16 -42.17
CA LEU A 531 -37.04 6.39 -41.98
C LEU A 531 -37.35 7.47 -43.05
N ALA A 532 -37.83 7.07 -44.23
CA ALA A 532 -38.22 8.00 -45.29
C ALA A 532 -39.57 8.69 -45.04
N SER A 533 -40.47 8.09 -44.24
CA SER A 533 -41.74 8.72 -43.85
C SER A 533 -41.59 9.69 -42.67
N LEU A 534 -40.58 9.52 -41.81
CA LEU A 534 -40.23 10.46 -40.73
C LEU A 534 -39.50 11.73 -41.23
N ALA A 535 -39.63 12.07 -42.52
CA ALA A 535 -38.92 13.15 -43.19
C ALA A 535 -39.60 14.53 -43.01
N GLY A 536 -39.69 14.97 -41.76
CA GLY A 536 -40.27 16.27 -41.36
C GLY A 536 -40.51 16.36 -39.85
N SER A 537 -40.77 15.20 -39.24
CA SER A 537 -41.01 14.97 -37.82
C SER A 537 -39.95 15.57 -36.88
N ALA A 538 -40.39 16.11 -35.75
CA ALA A 538 -39.50 16.64 -34.70
C ALA A 538 -38.60 15.53 -34.17
N ASN A 539 -37.33 15.84 -33.89
CA ASN A 539 -36.38 14.83 -33.42
C ASN A 539 -35.21 15.38 -32.61
N ILE A 540 -34.64 14.52 -31.77
CA ILE A 540 -33.44 14.77 -30.98
C ILE A 540 -32.49 13.58 -31.05
N GLN A 541 -31.19 13.86 -31.11
CA GLN A 541 -30.15 12.85 -31.30
C GLN A 541 -29.20 12.72 -30.10
N VAL A 542 -28.82 11.49 -29.81
CA VAL A 542 -27.79 11.11 -28.83
C VAL A 542 -26.74 10.26 -29.56
N THR A 543 -25.51 10.76 -29.64
CA THR A 543 -24.40 10.03 -30.29
C THR A 543 -23.62 9.23 -29.26
N VAL A 544 -23.74 7.91 -29.32
CA VAL A 544 -22.91 6.98 -28.53
C VAL A 544 -21.52 6.89 -29.17
N PRO A 545 -20.44 7.28 -28.46
CA PRO A 545 -19.08 7.21 -28.98
C PRO A 545 -18.61 5.76 -29.16
N VAL A 546 -17.65 5.54 -30.05
CA VAL A 546 -17.15 4.20 -30.37
C VAL A 546 -16.56 3.51 -29.13
N GLY A 547 -17.21 2.44 -28.69
CA GLY A 547 -16.81 1.59 -27.57
C GLY A 547 -17.28 0.15 -27.74
N THR A 548 -17.06 -0.67 -26.71
CA THR A 548 -17.52 -2.06 -26.66
C THR A 548 -18.71 -2.16 -25.72
N TYR A 549 -19.92 -2.15 -26.26
CA TYR A 549 -21.18 -2.30 -25.51
C TYR A 549 -21.82 -3.66 -25.82
N ILE A 550 -22.62 -4.19 -24.90
CA ILE A 550 -23.22 -5.54 -24.99
C ILE A 550 -24.75 -5.55 -24.92
N ALA A 551 -25.37 -4.52 -24.36
CA ALA A 551 -26.83 -4.40 -24.30
C ALA A 551 -27.28 -2.94 -24.19
N LEU A 552 -28.49 -2.67 -24.68
CA LEU A 552 -29.30 -1.51 -24.33
C LEU A 552 -30.06 -1.84 -23.03
N ASN A 553 -29.89 -1.05 -21.97
CA ASN A 553 -30.52 -1.30 -20.67
C ASN A 553 -31.84 -0.54 -20.53
N SER A 554 -31.84 0.71 -20.98
CA SER A 554 -33.01 1.60 -20.99
C SER A 554 -32.74 2.81 -21.89
N PHE A 555 -33.79 3.53 -22.24
CA PHE A 555 -33.70 4.90 -22.76
C PHE A 555 -34.75 5.77 -22.06
N ASN A 556 -34.50 7.07 -21.98
CA ASN A 556 -35.36 8.03 -21.29
C ASN A 556 -35.66 9.24 -22.17
N PHE A 557 -36.79 9.90 -21.94
CA PHE A 557 -37.15 11.13 -22.64
C PHE A 557 -38.10 12.00 -21.82
N ASP A 558 -38.08 13.29 -22.15
CA ASP A 558 -39.00 14.31 -21.63
C ASP A 558 -39.65 15.04 -22.81
N ILE A 559 -40.98 15.02 -22.88
CA ILE A 559 -41.78 15.70 -23.92
C ILE A 559 -42.87 16.51 -23.24
N THR A 560 -42.94 17.81 -23.56
CA THR A 560 -44.09 18.66 -23.24
C THR A 560 -45.14 18.47 -24.33
N HIS A 561 -46.37 18.09 -23.96
CA HIS A 561 -47.54 18.16 -24.85
C HIS A 561 -48.80 18.48 -24.05
N THR A 562 -49.83 18.96 -24.73
CA THR A 562 -51.15 19.26 -24.15
C THR A 562 -52.08 18.05 -24.16
N PHE A 563 -52.04 17.26 -25.23
CA PHE A 563 -52.75 15.98 -25.41
C PHE A 563 -51.73 14.91 -25.81
N ASP A 564 -51.51 13.91 -24.96
CA ASP A 564 -50.54 12.82 -25.24
C ASP A 564 -51.12 11.76 -26.20
N SER A 565 -52.45 11.67 -26.33
CA SER A 565 -53.11 10.81 -27.34
C SER A 565 -52.70 11.13 -28.77
N ASP A 566 -52.26 12.35 -29.00
CA ASP A 566 -52.01 12.92 -30.31
C ASP A 566 -50.50 12.78 -30.64
N VAL A 567 -49.70 12.21 -29.72
CA VAL A 567 -48.24 12.18 -29.75
C VAL A 567 -47.70 10.77 -30.05
N ASP A 568 -47.17 10.65 -31.26
CA ASP A 568 -46.52 9.47 -31.80
C ASP A 568 -45.00 9.51 -31.54
N ILE A 569 -44.46 8.49 -30.85
CA ILE A 569 -43.05 8.44 -30.40
C ILE A 569 -42.33 7.24 -31.02
N TYR A 570 -41.22 7.51 -31.72
CA TYR A 570 -40.43 6.52 -32.44
C TYR A 570 -38.94 6.58 -32.06
N LEU A 571 -38.33 5.42 -31.78
CA LEU A 571 -36.89 5.28 -31.60
C LEU A 571 -36.23 4.78 -32.89
N VAL A 572 -35.24 5.50 -33.39
CA VAL A 572 -34.38 5.07 -34.51
C VAL A 572 -32.98 4.75 -34.00
N THR A 573 -32.54 3.53 -34.26
CA THR A 573 -31.27 2.99 -33.75
C THR A 573 -30.12 3.18 -34.77
N PRO A 574 -28.84 3.00 -34.40
CA PRO A 574 -27.70 3.38 -35.24
C PRO A 574 -27.53 2.64 -36.58
N ASN A 575 -28.33 1.61 -36.88
CA ASN A 575 -28.43 0.99 -38.20
C ASN A 575 -29.65 1.45 -39.02
N ASN A 576 -30.30 2.54 -38.61
CA ASN A 576 -31.55 3.08 -39.17
C ASN A 576 -32.79 2.17 -39.01
N THR A 577 -32.79 1.23 -38.06
CA THR A 577 -34.01 0.50 -37.71
C THR A 577 -34.93 1.41 -36.89
N VAL A 578 -36.21 1.49 -37.28
CA VAL A 578 -37.25 2.29 -36.62
C VAL A 578 -38.09 1.40 -35.70
N TYR A 579 -38.44 1.89 -34.52
CA TYR A 579 -39.23 1.20 -33.52
C TYR A 579 -40.31 2.13 -32.91
N VAL A 580 -41.57 1.70 -32.92
CA VAL A 580 -42.67 2.32 -32.14
C VAL A 580 -42.34 2.26 -30.66
N VAL A 581 -42.45 3.38 -29.94
CA VAL A 581 -42.30 3.48 -28.48
C VAL A 581 -43.66 3.60 -27.81
N SER A 582 -44.47 4.56 -28.28
CA SER A 582 -45.81 4.94 -27.82
C SER A 582 -46.55 5.56 -29.01
N THR A 583 -47.78 5.15 -29.28
CA THR A 583 -48.69 5.68 -30.32
C THR A 583 -50.11 5.76 -29.74
N ASP A 584 -50.93 6.77 -30.08
CA ASP A 584 -52.33 6.91 -29.63
C ASP A 584 -52.57 6.95 -28.08
N ASN A 585 -51.54 7.13 -27.24
CA ASN A 585 -51.59 6.83 -25.80
C ASN A 585 -51.81 8.05 -24.88
N GLY A 586 -52.77 7.94 -23.95
CA GLY A 586 -52.89 8.84 -22.77
C GLY A 586 -54.19 9.62 -22.71
N GLY A 587 -54.85 9.84 -23.85
CA GLY A 587 -56.09 10.60 -23.95
C GLY A 587 -55.91 12.10 -23.66
N GLY A 588 -56.98 12.74 -23.17
CA GLY A 588 -57.06 14.18 -22.93
C GLY A 588 -56.27 14.73 -21.74
N GLY A 589 -55.07 14.21 -21.49
CA GLY A 589 -54.05 14.80 -20.62
C GLY A 589 -52.70 14.77 -21.33
N GLY A 590 -51.71 15.48 -20.80
CA GLY A 590 -50.42 15.66 -21.48
C GLY A 590 -49.17 15.49 -20.63
N ASN A 591 -48.04 15.44 -21.33
CA ASN A 591 -46.63 15.41 -20.90
C ASN A 591 -46.06 14.03 -20.52
N TYR A 592 -45.01 13.63 -21.23
CA TYR A 592 -44.10 12.56 -20.84
C TYR A 592 -42.96 13.16 -20.00
N THR A 593 -42.92 12.87 -18.70
CA THR A 593 -42.06 13.56 -17.70
C THR A 593 -41.22 12.56 -16.91
N ASN A 594 -39.90 12.55 -17.10
CA ASN A 594 -38.98 11.53 -16.62
C ASN A 594 -39.48 10.12 -17.00
N THR A 595 -39.84 9.95 -18.28
CA THR A 595 -40.29 8.67 -18.83
C THR A 595 -39.08 7.82 -19.17
N ILE A 596 -39.06 6.57 -18.69
CA ILE A 596 -37.98 5.61 -18.91
C ILE A 596 -38.58 4.34 -19.54
N ILE A 597 -38.05 3.90 -20.67
CA ILE A 597 -38.39 2.60 -21.27
C ILE A 597 -37.39 1.56 -20.79
N GLN A 598 -37.87 0.48 -20.16
CA GLN A 598 -37.06 -0.59 -19.59
C GLN A 598 -37.80 -1.94 -19.58
N ASP A 599 -37.05 -3.04 -19.74
CA ASP A 599 -37.59 -4.40 -19.70
C ASP A 599 -38.16 -4.76 -18.32
N GLY A 600 -39.32 -5.42 -18.32
CA GLY A 600 -40.00 -5.92 -17.11
C GLY A 600 -40.95 -4.92 -16.43
N ALA A 601 -41.08 -3.70 -16.95
CA ALA A 601 -42.07 -2.72 -16.51
C ALA A 601 -43.47 -2.93 -17.15
N THR A 602 -44.45 -2.13 -16.72
CA THR A 602 -45.81 -2.11 -17.31
C THR A 602 -45.81 -1.43 -18.68
N LEU A 603 -46.58 -1.95 -19.64
CA LEU A 603 -46.68 -1.39 -20.99
C LEU A 603 -47.10 0.09 -20.95
N ILE A 604 -46.48 0.94 -21.76
CA ILE A 604 -46.79 2.39 -21.77
C ILE A 604 -48.26 2.68 -22.13
N SER A 605 -48.88 1.86 -22.98
CA SER A 605 -50.31 1.89 -23.31
C SER A 605 -51.27 1.50 -22.16
N THR A 606 -50.73 1.15 -20.98
CA THR A 606 -51.50 1.01 -19.74
C THR A 606 -51.25 2.14 -18.74
N GLY A 607 -50.40 3.11 -19.08
CA GLY A 607 -50.20 4.35 -18.33
C GLY A 607 -51.27 5.40 -18.60
N THR A 608 -51.13 6.55 -17.92
CA THR A 608 -52.00 7.72 -18.06
C THR A 608 -51.16 8.98 -17.95
N ALA A 609 -51.52 10.02 -18.71
CA ALA A 609 -50.83 11.30 -18.65
C ALA A 609 -50.92 11.98 -17.27
N PRO A 610 -49.87 12.67 -16.79
CA PRO A 610 -48.54 12.73 -17.39
C PRO A 610 -47.80 11.40 -17.20
N PHE A 611 -47.28 10.83 -18.30
CA PHE A 611 -46.51 9.60 -18.24
C PHE A 611 -45.22 9.85 -17.46
N SER A 612 -45.02 9.17 -16.34
CA SER A 612 -43.85 9.40 -15.49
C SER A 612 -43.36 8.12 -14.81
N GLY A 613 -42.04 7.94 -14.78
CA GLY A 613 -41.40 6.73 -14.30
C GLY A 613 -41.17 5.71 -15.41
N THR A 614 -41.12 4.43 -15.03
CA THR A 614 -40.61 3.36 -15.89
C THR A 614 -41.73 2.53 -16.51
N PHE A 615 -41.72 2.43 -17.85
CA PHE A 615 -42.65 1.66 -18.66
C PHE A 615 -41.91 0.65 -19.55
N ALA A 616 -42.62 -0.35 -20.06
CA ALA A 616 -42.19 -1.18 -21.16
C ALA A 616 -42.76 -0.64 -22.49
N TRP A 617 -42.12 -1.04 -23.59
CA TRP A 617 -42.60 -0.80 -24.95
C TRP A 617 -44.08 -1.16 -25.12
N GLU A 618 -44.83 -0.40 -25.92
CA GLU A 618 -46.25 -0.65 -26.18
C GLU A 618 -46.56 -2.07 -26.68
N ASP A 619 -45.74 -2.61 -27.57
CA ASP A 619 -45.93 -3.95 -28.17
C ASP A 619 -45.31 -5.10 -27.36
N ALA A 620 -44.88 -4.83 -26.11
CA ALA A 620 -44.26 -5.79 -25.20
C ALA A 620 -42.91 -6.40 -25.66
N ARG A 621 -42.20 -5.80 -26.64
CA ARG A 621 -40.83 -6.21 -26.99
C ARG A 621 -39.82 -5.98 -25.84
N THR A 622 -38.65 -6.60 -25.94
CA THR A 622 -37.55 -6.45 -24.96
C THR A 622 -36.32 -5.78 -25.56
N LEU A 623 -35.76 -4.80 -24.85
CA LEU A 623 -34.49 -4.12 -25.13
C LEU A 623 -33.33 -5.14 -25.20
N ALA A 624 -33.36 -6.15 -24.32
CA ALA A 624 -32.38 -7.23 -24.27
C ALA A 624 -32.33 -8.10 -25.56
N SER A 625 -33.32 -7.97 -26.46
CA SER A 625 -33.34 -8.65 -27.77
C SER A 625 -32.67 -7.85 -28.90
N TYR A 626 -32.29 -6.58 -28.69
CA TYR A 626 -31.68 -5.76 -29.73
C TYR A 626 -30.25 -6.22 -30.07
N ALA A 627 -30.11 -6.91 -31.20
CA ALA A 627 -28.83 -7.41 -31.72
C ALA A 627 -28.15 -6.46 -32.74
N GLY A 628 -28.61 -5.22 -32.86
CA GLY A 628 -28.01 -4.23 -33.77
C GLY A 628 -26.79 -3.50 -33.17
N PRO A 629 -26.14 -2.60 -33.94
CA PRO A 629 -25.02 -1.82 -33.43
C PRO A 629 -25.48 -0.87 -32.33
N LEU A 630 -24.75 -0.88 -31.21
CA LEU A 630 -24.98 0.01 -30.06
C LEU A 630 -24.20 1.34 -30.16
N ASN A 631 -23.11 1.33 -30.94
CA ASN A 631 -22.31 2.51 -31.28
C ASN A 631 -23.00 3.38 -32.34
N GLY A 632 -22.86 4.71 -32.24
CA GLY A 632 -23.37 5.66 -33.24
C GLY A 632 -24.59 6.44 -32.77
N THR A 633 -25.30 7.06 -33.71
CA THR A 633 -26.40 7.97 -33.42
C THR A 633 -27.70 7.24 -33.15
N TRP A 634 -28.25 7.43 -31.96
CA TRP A 634 -29.63 7.11 -31.63
C TRP A 634 -30.47 8.38 -31.82
N THR A 635 -31.65 8.25 -32.42
CA THR A 635 -32.57 9.38 -32.65
C THR A 635 -33.92 9.06 -32.05
N LEU A 636 -34.45 9.95 -31.22
CA LEU A 636 -35.87 9.96 -30.85
C LEU A 636 -36.60 10.87 -31.84
N TYR A 637 -37.60 10.33 -32.52
CA TYR A 637 -38.54 11.06 -33.36
C TYR A 637 -39.87 11.18 -32.63
N VAL A 638 -40.51 12.34 -32.77
CA VAL A 638 -41.84 12.63 -32.23
C VAL A 638 -42.68 13.31 -33.31
N VAL A 639 -43.94 12.91 -33.41
CA VAL A 639 -44.95 13.44 -34.31
C VAL A 639 -46.16 13.84 -33.47
N ASP A 640 -46.75 14.99 -33.78
CA ASP A 640 -48.15 15.30 -33.46
C ASP A 640 -48.91 14.99 -34.75
N ASP A 641 -49.99 14.18 -34.69
CA ASP A 641 -50.79 13.81 -35.86
C ASP A 641 -52.18 14.47 -35.90
N ALA A 642 -52.49 15.29 -34.89
CA ALA A 642 -53.74 16.02 -34.74
C ALA A 642 -53.64 17.48 -35.24
N PHE A 643 -54.56 18.33 -34.77
CA PHE A 643 -54.61 19.76 -35.09
C PHE A 643 -54.76 20.60 -33.82
N PHE A 644 -54.26 21.84 -33.88
CA PHE A 644 -54.38 22.92 -32.88
C PHE A 644 -53.50 22.84 -31.64
N ASP A 645 -52.86 21.71 -31.39
CA ASP A 645 -51.95 21.50 -30.28
C ASP A 645 -50.48 21.54 -30.72
N THR A 646 -49.56 21.71 -29.77
CA THR A 646 -48.11 21.84 -30.03
C THR A 646 -47.33 21.45 -28.78
N GLY A 647 -46.06 21.08 -28.96
CA GLY A 647 -45.21 20.71 -27.83
C GLY A 647 -43.72 20.86 -28.05
N THR A 648 -42.93 20.28 -27.14
CA THR A 648 -41.47 20.33 -27.21
C THR A 648 -40.82 19.05 -26.69
N ILE A 649 -39.82 18.54 -27.43
CA ILE A 649 -38.89 17.53 -26.92
C ILE A 649 -37.84 18.26 -26.06
N ASN A 650 -37.80 17.92 -24.77
CA ASN A 650 -36.98 18.60 -23.76
C ASN A 650 -35.69 17.81 -23.44
N SER A 651 -35.75 16.48 -23.47
CA SER A 651 -34.58 15.62 -23.28
C SER A 651 -34.74 14.27 -23.97
N PHE A 652 -33.60 13.65 -24.29
CA PHE A 652 -33.51 12.24 -24.67
C PHE A 652 -32.20 11.65 -24.17
N GLY A 653 -32.22 10.40 -23.71
CA GLY A 653 -31.04 9.69 -23.24
C GLY A 653 -31.11 8.17 -23.44
N VAL A 654 -29.95 7.54 -23.54
CA VAL A 654 -29.76 6.10 -23.81
C VAL A 654 -28.75 5.55 -22.82
N THR A 655 -29.09 4.46 -22.12
CA THR A 655 -28.21 3.82 -21.13
C THR A 655 -27.77 2.44 -21.61
N LEU A 656 -26.46 2.25 -21.78
CA LEU A 656 -25.86 1.02 -22.31
C LEU A 656 -25.03 0.27 -21.26
N SER A 657 -25.07 -1.07 -21.32
CA SER A 657 -24.09 -1.94 -20.67
C SER A 657 -22.81 -2.04 -21.50
N ALA A 658 -21.65 -1.77 -20.88
CA ALA A 658 -20.35 -2.02 -21.49
C ALA A 658 -19.98 -3.53 -21.46
N SER A 659 -19.18 -3.97 -22.43
CA SER A 659 -18.55 -5.28 -22.39
C SER A 659 -17.48 -5.32 -21.31
N THR A 660 -17.64 -6.23 -20.36
CA THR A 660 -16.59 -6.54 -19.40
C THR A 660 -15.60 -7.50 -20.07
N ASN A 661 -14.48 -6.99 -20.59
CA ASN A 661 -13.36 -7.89 -20.92
C ASN A 661 -12.96 -8.62 -19.64
N PRO A 662 -13.06 -9.96 -19.57
CA PRO A 662 -12.70 -10.71 -18.37
C PRO A 662 -11.22 -10.50 -18.06
N PHE A 663 -10.90 -10.21 -16.80
CA PHE A 663 -9.53 -10.04 -16.34
C PHE A 663 -8.72 -11.27 -16.74
N THR A 664 -7.62 -11.07 -17.47
CA THR A 664 -6.89 -12.18 -18.10
C THR A 664 -5.48 -12.27 -17.53
N LEU A 665 -5.21 -13.40 -16.88
CA LEU A 665 -3.89 -13.76 -16.35
C LEU A 665 -3.19 -14.70 -17.34
N ASN A 666 -1.98 -14.34 -17.76
CA ASN A 666 -1.13 -15.13 -18.68
C ASN A 666 0.02 -15.78 -17.88
N ASN A 667 0.06 -17.12 -17.88
CA ASN A 667 0.78 -18.03 -16.97
C ASN A 667 1.02 -17.50 -15.53
N THR A 668 0.41 -18.10 -14.51
CA THR A 668 0.39 -17.58 -13.14
C THR A 668 0.89 -18.57 -12.11
N THR A 669 1.75 -18.11 -11.21
CA THR A 669 2.18 -18.89 -10.04
C THR A 669 1.35 -18.49 -8.81
N PHE A 670 0.79 -19.48 -8.12
CA PHE A 670 0.08 -19.28 -6.87
C PHE A 670 0.81 -20.02 -5.74
N ASN A 671 1.54 -19.25 -4.92
CA ASN A 671 2.43 -19.76 -3.88
C ASN A 671 2.21 -18.96 -2.59
N LYS A 672 1.02 -19.09 -2.02
CA LYS A 672 0.52 -18.30 -0.89
C LYS A 672 0.08 -19.23 0.24
N THR A 673 0.23 -18.84 1.51
CA THR A 673 -0.32 -19.61 2.64
C THR A 673 -1.70 -19.12 3.10
N GLY A 674 -2.08 -17.90 2.70
CA GLY A 674 -3.47 -17.43 2.70
C GLY A 674 -4.15 -17.69 1.35
N ASN A 675 -5.46 -17.53 1.31
CA ASN A 675 -6.26 -17.76 0.10
C ASN A 675 -6.23 -16.55 -0.84
N LEU A 676 -6.35 -16.80 -2.14
CA LEU A 676 -6.68 -15.78 -3.14
C LEU A 676 -8.19 -15.85 -3.40
N ILE A 677 -8.91 -14.79 -3.04
CA ILE A 677 -10.38 -14.73 -3.08
C ILE A 677 -10.79 -13.83 -4.23
N LEU A 678 -11.60 -14.35 -5.16
CA LEU A 678 -12.14 -13.56 -6.27
C LEU A 678 -13.37 -12.77 -5.83
N ALA A 679 -13.40 -11.47 -6.16
CA ALA A 679 -14.45 -10.55 -5.76
C ALA A 679 -14.73 -9.50 -6.85
N GLY A 680 -15.79 -8.72 -6.66
CA GLY A 680 -16.27 -7.72 -7.63
C GLY A 680 -17.33 -8.27 -8.59
N THR A 681 -17.67 -7.46 -9.60
CA THR A 681 -18.86 -7.64 -10.46
C THR A 681 -18.62 -8.48 -11.72
N SER A 682 -17.39 -8.92 -11.99
CA SER A 682 -17.08 -9.82 -13.12
C SER A 682 -17.70 -11.20 -12.95
N THR A 683 -18.33 -11.73 -13.99
CA THR A 683 -18.83 -13.12 -13.98
C THR A 683 -17.72 -14.16 -14.08
N SER A 684 -16.55 -13.79 -14.63
CA SER A 684 -15.36 -14.65 -14.63
C SER A 684 -14.02 -13.92 -14.76
N ILE A 685 -12.96 -14.65 -14.40
CA ILE A 685 -11.55 -14.33 -14.63
C ILE A 685 -10.97 -15.38 -15.57
N ASN A 686 -10.25 -14.94 -16.61
CA ASN A 686 -9.59 -15.82 -17.57
C ASN A 686 -8.17 -16.20 -17.10
N ILE A 687 -7.85 -17.49 -17.19
CA ILE A 687 -6.49 -18.03 -17.05
C ILE A 687 -6.05 -18.55 -18.42
N ASN A 688 -4.99 -17.98 -18.97
CA ASN A 688 -4.38 -18.38 -20.24
C ASN A 688 -3.00 -18.99 -20.01
N GLY A 689 -2.80 -20.22 -20.51
CA GLY A 689 -1.57 -20.97 -20.32
C GLY A 689 -1.48 -21.61 -18.92
N MET A 690 -0.27 -21.68 -18.37
CA MET A 690 0.03 -22.48 -17.17
C MET A 690 -0.40 -21.79 -15.87
N ILE A 691 -1.16 -22.46 -15.02
CA ILE A 691 -1.29 -22.10 -13.60
C ILE A 691 -0.58 -23.13 -12.70
N ASP A 692 0.28 -22.64 -11.83
CA ASP A 692 0.99 -23.44 -10.82
C ASP A 692 0.33 -23.27 -9.46
N PHE A 693 -0.30 -24.34 -8.95
CA PHE A 693 -0.87 -24.43 -7.62
C PHE A 693 0.21 -24.92 -6.64
N THR A 694 1.16 -24.04 -6.29
CA THR A 694 2.25 -24.36 -5.37
C THR A 694 1.77 -24.39 -3.91
N ASN A 695 0.95 -23.41 -3.50
CA ASN A 695 0.45 -23.28 -2.13
C ASN A 695 -0.80 -22.38 -2.05
N GLY A 696 -1.75 -22.72 -1.16
CA GLY A 696 -2.94 -21.91 -0.84
C GLY A 696 -4.16 -22.19 -1.73
N TYR A 697 -5.33 -21.64 -1.41
CA TYR A 697 -6.57 -21.90 -2.17
C TYR A 697 -7.07 -20.70 -3.00
N LEU A 698 -7.44 -20.98 -4.26
CA LEU A 698 -8.07 -20.01 -5.16
C LEU A 698 -9.59 -20.11 -5.01
N VAL A 699 -10.19 -19.18 -4.29
CA VAL A 699 -11.62 -19.19 -3.95
C VAL A 699 -12.38 -18.33 -4.96
N ALA A 700 -13.07 -18.98 -5.90
CA ALA A 700 -13.81 -18.28 -6.97
C ALA A 700 -15.07 -17.55 -6.47
N GLY A 701 -15.59 -17.92 -5.29
CA GLY A 701 -16.78 -17.28 -4.70
C GLY A 701 -18.02 -17.46 -5.58
N SER A 702 -18.67 -16.36 -5.93
CA SER A 702 -19.78 -16.30 -6.91
C SER A 702 -19.32 -16.19 -8.36
N GLN A 703 -18.02 -16.02 -8.62
CA GLN A 703 -17.44 -15.91 -9.95
C GLN A 703 -16.99 -17.29 -10.47
N ARG A 704 -16.49 -17.32 -11.72
CA ARG A 704 -15.99 -18.52 -12.39
C ARG A 704 -14.56 -18.30 -12.90
N VAL A 705 -13.72 -19.34 -12.84
CA VAL A 705 -12.38 -19.32 -13.43
C VAL A 705 -12.43 -19.95 -14.83
N ASP A 706 -12.14 -19.16 -15.87
CA ASP A 706 -12.19 -19.56 -17.28
C ASP A 706 -10.80 -19.91 -17.80
N PHE A 707 -10.49 -21.20 -17.86
CA PHE A 707 -9.26 -21.72 -18.46
C PHE A 707 -9.37 -21.73 -19.99
N MET A 708 -8.57 -20.91 -20.66
CA MET A 708 -8.57 -20.77 -22.12
C MET A 708 -8.04 -22.00 -22.87
N ALA A 709 -8.13 -22.01 -24.21
CA ALA A 709 -7.78 -23.15 -25.06
C ALA A 709 -6.36 -23.71 -24.81
N THR A 710 -5.40 -22.81 -24.62
CA THR A 710 -3.97 -23.03 -24.36
C THR A 710 -3.64 -23.42 -22.91
N SER A 711 -4.61 -23.41 -21.99
CA SER A 711 -4.33 -23.45 -20.55
C SER A 711 -4.15 -24.84 -19.98
N ASN A 712 -3.23 -24.95 -19.02
CA ASN A 712 -2.91 -26.17 -18.26
C ASN A 712 -2.62 -25.85 -16.78
N THR A 713 -2.66 -26.88 -15.95
CA THR A 713 -2.56 -26.78 -14.48
C THR A 713 -1.49 -27.71 -13.96
N ILE A 714 -0.66 -27.26 -13.02
CA ILE A 714 0.34 -28.10 -12.33
C ILE A 714 0.26 -27.96 -10.81
N ASN A 715 0.87 -28.91 -10.09
CA ASN A 715 1.07 -28.96 -8.63
C ASN A 715 -0.18 -29.00 -7.73
N ALA A 716 -1.39 -28.95 -8.30
CA ALA A 716 -2.65 -29.00 -7.57
C ALA A 716 -2.74 -30.22 -6.63
N SER A 717 -3.07 -29.96 -5.37
CA SER A 717 -2.92 -30.87 -4.23
C SER A 717 -3.79 -30.45 -3.04
N ASN A 718 -3.82 -31.24 -1.96
CA ASN A 718 -4.52 -30.84 -0.73
C ASN A 718 -4.00 -29.52 -0.14
N ALA A 719 -2.75 -29.14 -0.41
CA ALA A 719 -2.17 -27.87 0.02
C ALA A 719 -2.45 -26.70 -0.94
N SER A 720 -2.83 -26.97 -2.20
CA SER A 720 -3.22 -25.91 -3.14
C SER A 720 -4.15 -26.40 -4.25
N HIS A 721 -5.32 -25.78 -4.34
CA HIS A 721 -6.36 -26.07 -5.35
C HIS A 721 -7.35 -24.90 -5.42
N MET A 722 -8.26 -24.92 -6.39
CA MET A 722 -9.36 -23.94 -6.47
C MET A 722 -10.67 -24.47 -5.89
N THR A 723 -11.51 -23.56 -5.39
CA THR A 723 -12.86 -23.87 -4.87
C THR A 723 -13.89 -22.99 -5.57
N GLY A 724 -15.08 -23.55 -5.84
CA GLY A 724 -16.14 -22.88 -6.63
C GLY A 724 -16.17 -23.36 -8.08
N THR A 725 -16.53 -22.46 -9.01
CA THR A 725 -16.81 -22.82 -10.41
C THR A 725 -15.59 -22.63 -11.30
N ALA A 726 -15.24 -23.68 -12.05
CA ALA A 726 -14.24 -23.65 -13.11
C ALA A 726 -14.90 -23.83 -14.49
N ARG A 727 -14.26 -23.39 -15.57
CA ARG A 727 -14.65 -23.74 -16.94
C ARG A 727 -13.42 -23.86 -17.83
N LYS A 728 -13.35 -24.93 -18.64
CA LYS A 728 -12.38 -25.06 -19.72
C LYS A 728 -13.04 -24.62 -21.01
N ILE A 729 -12.36 -23.75 -21.75
CA ILE A 729 -12.66 -23.38 -23.12
C ILE A 729 -11.76 -24.21 -24.04
N GLY A 730 -12.32 -24.72 -25.12
CA GLY A 730 -11.65 -25.59 -26.07
C GLY A 730 -11.59 -27.06 -25.63
N ASN A 731 -10.67 -27.79 -26.27
CA ASN A 731 -10.73 -29.24 -26.47
C ASN A 731 -9.35 -29.92 -26.33
N THR A 732 -8.48 -29.31 -25.55
CA THR A 732 -7.22 -29.90 -25.10
C THR A 732 -7.47 -30.70 -23.82
N ASN A 733 -6.75 -31.81 -23.63
CA ASN A 733 -6.82 -32.57 -22.37
C ASN A 733 -6.49 -31.64 -21.19
N PHE A 734 -7.33 -31.66 -20.16
CA PHE A 734 -7.24 -30.70 -19.07
C PHE A 734 -7.69 -31.32 -17.76
N ILE A 735 -7.00 -31.01 -16.66
CA ILE A 735 -7.41 -31.39 -15.31
C ILE A 735 -7.90 -30.13 -14.61
N PHE A 736 -9.17 -30.10 -14.25
CA PHE A 736 -9.74 -29.03 -13.44
C PHE A 736 -9.13 -29.09 -12.04
N PRO A 737 -8.51 -28.02 -11.52
CA PRO A 737 -7.70 -28.07 -10.30
C PRO A 737 -8.56 -27.91 -9.04
N LEU A 738 -9.74 -28.54 -9.02
CA LEU A 738 -10.82 -28.32 -8.06
C LEU A 738 -10.56 -28.99 -6.70
N GLY A 739 -11.25 -28.52 -5.67
CA GLY A 739 -11.33 -29.11 -4.33
C GLY A 739 -12.30 -28.34 -3.44
N ASN A 740 -12.28 -28.59 -2.12
CA ASN A 740 -13.22 -27.98 -1.17
C ASN A 740 -12.59 -27.08 -0.08
N GLY A 741 -11.32 -26.69 -0.23
CA GLY A 741 -10.57 -25.91 0.78
C GLY A 741 -9.94 -26.77 1.88
N THR A 742 -9.91 -28.08 1.68
CA THR A 742 -9.24 -29.08 2.55
C THR A 742 -8.69 -30.23 1.73
N TYR A 743 -9.48 -30.74 0.78
CA TYR A 743 -9.11 -31.83 -0.10
C TYR A 743 -9.16 -31.41 -1.55
N TYR A 744 -8.14 -31.81 -2.31
CA TYR A 744 -8.10 -31.75 -3.75
C TYR A 744 -9.01 -32.84 -4.35
N ALA A 745 -9.73 -32.46 -5.39
CA ALA A 745 -10.70 -33.28 -6.11
C ALA A 745 -10.66 -32.95 -7.61
N GLY A 746 -9.47 -33.08 -8.20
CA GLY A 746 -9.27 -32.87 -9.61
C GLY A 746 -10.13 -33.79 -10.48
N ILE A 747 -10.60 -33.25 -11.60
CA ILE A 747 -11.36 -33.98 -12.61
C ILE A 747 -10.77 -33.70 -13.99
N GLY A 748 -10.36 -34.76 -14.68
CA GLY A 748 -9.77 -34.73 -16.01
C GLY A 748 -10.82 -34.82 -17.12
N PHE A 749 -10.62 -34.02 -18.15
CA PHE A 749 -11.38 -33.98 -19.39
C PHE A 749 -10.47 -34.42 -20.53
N ASN A 750 -10.82 -35.50 -21.22
CA ASN A 750 -10.05 -36.08 -22.33
C ASN A 750 -10.94 -36.21 -23.58
N PRO A 751 -11.03 -35.16 -24.41
CA PRO A 751 -11.90 -35.13 -25.58
C PRO A 751 -11.46 -36.07 -26.71
N SER A 752 -12.44 -36.58 -27.45
CA SER A 752 -12.24 -37.52 -28.56
C SER A 752 -12.65 -36.93 -29.92
N GLY A 753 -11.74 -36.91 -30.90
CA GLY A 753 -12.03 -36.51 -32.29
C GLY A 753 -11.34 -35.23 -32.73
N THR A 754 -11.84 -34.60 -33.80
CA THR A 754 -11.35 -33.33 -34.34
C THR A 754 -12.05 -32.12 -33.70
N THR A 755 -11.35 -30.99 -33.64
CA THR A 755 -11.33 -30.14 -32.45
C THR A 755 -11.78 -28.68 -32.70
N THR A 756 -13.05 -28.36 -32.40
CA THR A 756 -13.53 -26.96 -32.41
C THR A 756 -13.16 -26.22 -31.13
N ALA A 757 -12.32 -25.17 -31.21
CA ALA A 757 -11.68 -24.53 -30.04
C ALA A 757 -12.61 -23.70 -29.13
N THR A 758 -13.93 -23.74 -29.35
CA THR A 758 -14.95 -22.92 -28.67
C THR A 758 -15.84 -23.69 -27.71
N ASP A 759 -15.70 -25.03 -27.62
CA ASP A 759 -16.49 -25.85 -26.70
C ASP A 759 -16.22 -25.46 -25.24
N HIS A 760 -17.24 -25.54 -24.38
CA HIS A 760 -17.16 -25.10 -22.98
C HIS A 760 -17.55 -26.23 -22.02
N PHE A 761 -16.65 -26.59 -21.11
CA PHE A 761 -16.91 -27.54 -20.04
C PHE A 761 -16.83 -26.81 -18.70
N THR A 762 -17.96 -26.63 -18.02
CA THR A 762 -18.09 -25.91 -16.74
C THR A 762 -18.24 -26.92 -15.61
N VAL A 763 -17.54 -26.72 -14.50
CA VAL A 763 -17.33 -27.76 -13.49
C VAL A 763 -17.37 -27.19 -12.07
N THR A 764 -18.05 -27.89 -11.17
CA THR A 764 -17.96 -27.71 -9.71
C THR A 764 -17.73 -29.05 -9.01
N TYR A 765 -17.16 -29.01 -7.81
CA TYR A 765 -16.96 -30.18 -6.95
C TYR A 765 -17.73 -30.01 -5.64
N THR A 766 -18.40 -31.06 -5.19
CA THR A 766 -19.12 -31.09 -3.92
C THR A 766 -18.75 -32.34 -3.12
N ARG A 767 -18.18 -32.17 -1.92
CA ARG A 767 -17.93 -33.28 -0.97
C ARG A 767 -19.13 -33.50 -0.04
N THR A 768 -20.26 -33.91 -0.62
CA THR A 768 -21.45 -34.39 0.11
C THR A 768 -22.07 -35.57 -0.61
N SER A 769 -22.98 -36.31 0.05
CA SER A 769 -23.78 -37.34 -0.62
C SER A 769 -24.62 -36.75 -1.76
N PRO A 770 -24.56 -37.31 -2.98
CA PRO A 770 -25.46 -36.92 -4.06
C PRO A 770 -26.90 -37.42 -3.84
N ASN A 771 -27.15 -38.34 -2.89
CA ASN A 771 -28.40 -39.11 -2.77
C ASN A 771 -29.68 -38.26 -2.63
N THR A 772 -29.57 -37.03 -2.10
CA THR A 772 -30.71 -36.11 -1.93
C THR A 772 -31.26 -35.60 -3.27
N LEU A 773 -30.43 -35.53 -4.31
CA LEU A 773 -30.78 -35.03 -5.65
C LEU A 773 -30.69 -36.12 -6.72
N TYR A 774 -29.80 -37.09 -6.53
CA TYR A 774 -29.46 -38.16 -7.47
C TYR A 774 -29.37 -39.49 -6.70
N PRO A 775 -30.51 -40.15 -6.41
CA PRO A 775 -30.56 -41.26 -5.46
C PRO A 775 -29.58 -42.39 -5.80
N ILE A 776 -28.73 -42.77 -4.84
CA ILE A 776 -27.63 -43.72 -5.08
C ILE A 776 -28.11 -45.18 -5.18
N ALA A 777 -29.37 -45.43 -4.85
CA ALA A 777 -30.04 -46.72 -5.02
C ALA A 777 -30.52 -46.97 -6.46
N THR A 778 -30.83 -45.91 -7.23
CA THR A 778 -31.22 -46.00 -8.64
C THR A 778 -29.98 -46.00 -9.51
N LYS A 779 -29.54 -47.21 -9.92
CA LYS A 779 -28.29 -47.46 -10.65
C LYS A 779 -28.40 -48.72 -11.50
N GLU A 780 -27.57 -48.82 -12.52
CA GLU A 780 -27.42 -50.04 -13.31
C GLU A 780 -26.97 -51.25 -12.47
N ALA A 781 -27.43 -52.44 -12.84
CA ALA A 781 -27.06 -53.71 -12.18
C ALA A 781 -25.56 -54.08 -12.32
N SER A 782 -24.81 -53.35 -13.14
CA SER A 782 -23.35 -53.48 -13.33
C SER A 782 -22.53 -52.68 -12.30
N ILE A 783 -23.20 -51.93 -11.41
CA ILE A 783 -22.61 -51.09 -10.36
C ILE A 783 -23.04 -51.67 -9.00
N ASP A 784 -22.12 -51.98 -8.10
CA ASP A 784 -22.45 -52.41 -6.74
C ASP A 784 -22.97 -51.22 -5.91
N HIS A 785 -22.22 -50.10 -5.93
CA HIS A 785 -22.60 -48.82 -5.33
C HIS A 785 -21.90 -47.64 -6.02
N VAL A 786 -22.40 -46.43 -5.77
CA VAL A 786 -21.75 -45.16 -6.10
C VAL A 786 -21.37 -44.40 -4.82
N SER A 787 -20.47 -43.42 -4.91
CA SER A 787 -20.00 -42.63 -3.77
C SER A 787 -21.15 -41.94 -3.05
N ASN A 788 -21.22 -42.15 -1.73
CA ASN A 788 -22.13 -41.44 -0.84
C ASN A 788 -21.49 -40.17 -0.23
N CYS A 789 -20.34 -39.73 -0.75
CA CYS A 789 -19.54 -38.67 -0.11
C CYS A 789 -19.12 -37.53 -1.03
N GLU A 790 -19.20 -37.70 -2.35
CA GLU A 790 -18.85 -36.65 -3.29
C GLU A 790 -19.46 -36.84 -4.67
N TYR A 791 -19.53 -35.74 -5.43
CA TYR A 791 -19.85 -35.72 -6.85
C TYR A 791 -19.30 -34.44 -7.50
N TRP A 792 -19.21 -34.46 -8.82
CA TRP A 792 -18.87 -33.31 -9.65
C TRP A 792 -20.07 -32.98 -10.55
N MET A 793 -20.45 -31.71 -10.61
CA MET A 793 -21.20 -31.20 -11.77
C MET A 793 -20.16 -30.93 -12.85
N PHE A 794 -20.33 -31.51 -14.03
CA PHE A 794 -19.41 -31.43 -15.16
C PHE A 794 -20.24 -31.22 -16.43
N ASP A 795 -20.54 -29.96 -16.74
CA ASP A 795 -21.53 -29.57 -17.74
C ASP A 795 -20.87 -29.13 -19.06
N ARG A 796 -21.22 -29.77 -20.17
CA ARG A 796 -20.93 -29.21 -21.51
C ARG A 796 -21.90 -28.06 -21.76
N THR A 797 -21.41 -26.85 -21.51
CA THR A 797 -22.16 -25.58 -21.57
C THR A 797 -22.06 -24.86 -22.92
N ASN A 798 -21.22 -25.35 -23.84
CA ASN A 798 -21.22 -24.97 -25.25
C ASN A 798 -20.61 -26.10 -26.10
N GLY A 799 -21.07 -26.22 -27.34
CA GLY A 799 -20.56 -27.17 -28.33
C GLY A 799 -21.05 -28.61 -28.15
N SER A 800 -20.39 -29.54 -28.84
CA SER A 800 -20.83 -30.94 -29.04
C SER A 800 -19.75 -31.98 -28.72
N GLN A 801 -18.55 -31.56 -28.28
CA GLN A 801 -17.43 -32.43 -27.98
C GLN A 801 -17.81 -33.53 -26.99
N SER A 802 -17.39 -34.76 -27.30
CA SER A 802 -17.52 -35.95 -26.43
C SER A 802 -16.15 -36.29 -25.82
N ALA A 803 -16.12 -36.90 -24.63
CA ALA A 803 -14.88 -37.09 -23.87
C ALA A 803 -14.92 -38.29 -22.92
N THR A 804 -13.77 -38.91 -22.64
CA THR A 804 -13.60 -39.71 -21.42
C THR A 804 -13.28 -38.78 -20.25
N VAL A 805 -13.73 -39.15 -19.05
CA VAL A 805 -13.59 -38.34 -17.83
C VAL A 805 -12.74 -39.09 -16.81
N SER A 806 -11.79 -38.39 -16.20
CA SER A 806 -10.91 -38.92 -15.15
C SER A 806 -11.28 -38.32 -13.80
N LEU A 807 -11.50 -39.13 -12.76
CA LEU A 807 -11.77 -38.65 -11.40
C LEU A 807 -10.57 -38.91 -10.51
N HIS A 808 -10.02 -37.89 -9.86
CA HIS A 808 -9.06 -38.10 -8.77
C HIS A 808 -9.78 -38.80 -7.61
N TYR A 809 -9.16 -39.76 -6.95
CA TYR A 809 -9.67 -40.41 -5.75
C TYR A 809 -8.67 -40.32 -4.59
N ASP A 810 -9.16 -40.41 -3.36
CA ASP A 810 -8.34 -40.56 -2.15
C ASP A 810 -9.10 -41.42 -1.12
N ASN A 811 -8.39 -42.21 -0.33
CA ASN A 811 -8.97 -43.11 0.66
C ASN A 811 -9.85 -42.35 1.69
N VAL A 812 -9.41 -41.17 2.15
CA VAL A 812 -10.14 -40.38 3.16
C VAL A 812 -11.24 -39.52 2.53
N ARG A 813 -10.94 -38.83 1.42
CA ARG A 813 -11.87 -37.92 0.74
C ARG A 813 -13.00 -38.68 0.04
N SER A 814 -12.66 -39.73 -0.72
CA SER A 814 -13.56 -40.55 -1.52
C SER A 814 -14.17 -41.73 -0.73
N CYS A 815 -14.13 -41.67 0.61
CA CYS A 815 -14.84 -42.59 1.50
C CYS A 815 -14.49 -44.09 1.32
N GLY A 816 -13.24 -44.44 1.61
CA GLY A 816 -12.82 -45.83 1.81
C GLY A 816 -12.28 -46.52 0.56
N VAL A 817 -11.67 -45.80 -0.38
CA VAL A 817 -11.03 -46.41 -1.56
C VAL A 817 -9.85 -47.28 -1.13
N THR A 818 -10.03 -48.60 -1.25
CA THR A 818 -9.07 -49.66 -0.89
C THR A 818 -8.52 -50.40 -2.09
N ASP A 819 -9.30 -50.54 -3.16
CA ASP A 819 -8.90 -51.18 -4.42
C ASP A 819 -9.30 -50.33 -5.62
N PRO A 820 -8.36 -49.53 -6.17
CA PRO A 820 -8.60 -48.72 -7.35
C PRO A 820 -8.95 -49.50 -8.63
N SER A 821 -8.63 -50.80 -8.71
CA SER A 821 -8.89 -51.58 -9.93
C SER A 821 -10.38 -51.87 -10.14
N GLU A 822 -11.17 -51.89 -9.07
CA GLU A 822 -12.62 -52.08 -9.10
C GLU A 822 -13.42 -50.76 -9.10
N LEU A 823 -12.74 -49.60 -9.06
CA LEU A 823 -13.40 -48.30 -9.19
C LEU A 823 -14.05 -48.12 -10.56
N LEU A 824 -15.14 -47.35 -10.59
CA LEU A 824 -15.88 -46.94 -11.78
C LEU A 824 -15.98 -45.41 -11.83
N VAL A 825 -16.06 -44.86 -13.05
CA VAL A 825 -16.60 -43.51 -13.27
C VAL A 825 -18.08 -43.64 -13.64
N CYS A 826 -18.96 -43.19 -12.76
CA CYS A 826 -20.42 -43.29 -12.92
C CYS A 826 -21.03 -41.93 -13.27
N ARG A 827 -22.04 -41.92 -14.15
CA ARG A 827 -22.78 -40.70 -14.54
C ARG A 827 -24.26 -40.89 -14.26
N TRP A 828 -24.94 -39.86 -13.77
CA TRP A 828 -26.41 -39.86 -13.70
C TRP A 828 -27.01 -39.59 -15.09
N ASP A 829 -28.00 -40.35 -15.54
CA ASP A 829 -28.61 -40.17 -16.86
C ASP A 829 -29.86 -39.28 -16.89
N GLY A 830 -30.37 -38.89 -15.71
CA GLY A 830 -31.67 -38.25 -15.53
C GLY A 830 -32.63 -39.12 -14.69
N THR A 831 -32.40 -40.44 -14.66
CA THR A 831 -33.23 -41.45 -14.01
C THR A 831 -32.45 -42.40 -13.09
N GLN A 832 -31.19 -42.71 -13.43
CA GLN A 832 -30.32 -43.61 -12.67
C GLN A 832 -28.83 -43.32 -12.89
N TRP A 833 -27.97 -43.89 -12.06
CA TRP A 833 -26.52 -43.94 -12.29
C TRP A 833 -26.14 -45.02 -13.30
N THR A 834 -25.44 -44.64 -14.37
CA THR A 834 -24.96 -45.51 -15.44
C THR A 834 -23.45 -45.75 -15.37
N ASN A 835 -23.01 -46.89 -15.88
CA ASN A 835 -21.64 -47.38 -15.70
C ASN A 835 -20.72 -46.90 -16.83
N GLY A 836 -19.85 -45.95 -16.53
CA GLY A 836 -18.81 -45.49 -17.45
C GLY A 836 -17.55 -46.36 -17.49
N GLY A 837 -17.48 -47.42 -16.68
CA GLY A 837 -16.36 -48.35 -16.62
C GLY A 837 -15.07 -47.80 -15.99
N ASN A 838 -14.02 -48.62 -16.06
CA ASN A 838 -12.64 -48.28 -15.72
C ASN A 838 -11.75 -48.45 -16.95
N GLY A 839 -11.34 -47.34 -17.55
CA GLY A 839 -10.43 -47.28 -18.69
C GLY A 839 -8.94 -47.26 -18.30
N GLY A 840 -8.65 -47.31 -17.00
CA GLY A 840 -7.30 -47.27 -16.45
C GLY A 840 -7.17 -46.37 -15.23
N VAL A 841 -6.23 -46.74 -14.35
CA VAL A 841 -5.86 -46.01 -13.14
C VAL A 841 -4.42 -45.54 -13.24
N ALA A 842 -4.17 -44.25 -13.01
CA ALA A 842 -2.83 -43.66 -12.98
C ALA A 842 -2.81 -42.41 -12.08
N SER A 843 -1.74 -42.21 -11.31
CA SER A 843 -1.51 -41.01 -10.49
C SER A 843 -2.71 -40.58 -9.61
N SER A 844 -3.37 -41.56 -8.97
CA SER A 844 -4.60 -41.38 -8.19
C SER A 844 -5.83 -40.86 -8.96
N PHE A 845 -5.85 -41.00 -10.29
CA PHE A 845 -7.04 -40.84 -11.12
C PHE A 845 -7.53 -42.20 -11.63
N VAL A 846 -8.86 -42.40 -11.66
CA VAL A 846 -9.54 -43.44 -12.46
C VAL A 846 -10.21 -42.79 -13.66
N THR A 847 -10.06 -43.35 -14.86
CA THR A 847 -10.67 -42.81 -16.10
C THR A 847 -11.84 -43.67 -16.57
N SER A 848 -12.88 -43.07 -17.17
CA SER A 848 -13.98 -43.82 -17.78
C SER A 848 -13.49 -44.67 -18.95
N ALA A 849 -13.98 -45.91 -19.05
CA ALA A 849 -13.76 -46.77 -20.20
C ALA A 849 -14.59 -46.31 -21.42
N VAL A 850 -15.74 -45.67 -21.17
CA VAL A 850 -16.61 -45.12 -22.21
C VAL A 850 -16.34 -43.63 -22.44
N THR A 851 -16.51 -43.19 -23.69
CA THR A 851 -16.60 -41.78 -24.05
C THR A 851 -18.03 -41.28 -23.77
N PHE A 852 -18.17 -40.28 -22.91
CA PHE A 852 -19.46 -39.65 -22.63
C PHE A 852 -19.81 -38.60 -23.71
N THR A 853 -21.06 -38.65 -24.18
CA THR A 853 -21.69 -37.68 -25.11
C THR A 853 -22.60 -36.67 -24.40
N SER A 854 -23.12 -37.07 -23.24
CA SER A 854 -23.88 -36.29 -22.25
C SER A 854 -23.18 -36.41 -20.90
N PHE A 855 -23.27 -35.38 -20.07
CA PHE A 855 -22.51 -35.26 -18.82
C PHE A 855 -23.44 -34.90 -17.63
N SER A 856 -22.85 -34.68 -16.45
CA SER A 856 -23.49 -34.26 -15.19
C SER A 856 -24.61 -35.12 -14.56
N PRO A 857 -24.64 -35.16 -13.20
CA PRO A 857 -23.46 -35.26 -12.33
C PRO A 857 -22.62 -36.50 -12.67
N ILE A 858 -21.35 -36.45 -12.27
CA ILE A 858 -20.39 -37.57 -12.37
C ILE A 858 -19.87 -37.87 -10.97
N THR A 859 -19.66 -39.15 -10.64
CA THR A 859 -19.07 -39.57 -9.37
C THR A 859 -18.31 -40.90 -9.50
N LEU A 860 -17.62 -41.30 -8.43
CA LEU A 860 -16.98 -42.61 -8.31
C LEU A 860 -18.01 -43.70 -7.99
N GLY A 861 -17.78 -44.93 -8.43
CA GLY A 861 -18.49 -46.13 -7.97
C GLY A 861 -17.58 -47.33 -7.90
N SER A 862 -18.16 -48.51 -7.67
CA SER A 862 -17.44 -49.79 -7.58
C SER A 862 -18.21 -50.91 -8.27
N THR A 863 -17.51 -51.90 -8.84
CA THR A 863 -18.11 -53.14 -9.38
C THR A 863 -18.43 -54.17 -8.31
N THR A 864 -17.89 -54.02 -7.09
CA THR A 864 -18.10 -54.95 -5.96
C THR A 864 -18.27 -54.19 -4.64
N SER A 865 -18.49 -54.92 -3.55
CA SER A 865 -18.52 -54.34 -2.19
C SER A 865 -17.15 -53.85 -1.67
N ASN A 866 -16.06 -53.98 -2.44
CA ASN A 866 -14.78 -53.31 -2.16
C ASN A 866 -14.90 -51.81 -2.45
N ASN A 867 -13.96 -51.02 -1.92
CA ASN A 867 -14.11 -49.58 -1.71
C ASN A 867 -15.32 -49.22 -0.80
N PRO A 868 -15.55 -49.95 0.31
CA PRO A 868 -16.81 -49.91 1.04
C PRO A 868 -17.05 -48.56 1.72
N LEU A 869 -18.22 -47.98 1.47
CA LEU A 869 -18.71 -46.75 2.11
C LEU A 869 -18.67 -46.86 3.66
N PRO A 870 -17.73 -46.19 4.35
CA PRO A 870 -17.70 -46.18 5.80
C PRO A 870 -18.78 -45.25 6.34
N VAL A 871 -19.24 -45.47 7.58
CA VAL A 871 -19.86 -44.38 8.34
C VAL A 871 -18.84 -43.26 8.50
N GLY A 872 -19.16 -42.07 7.99
CA GLY A 872 -18.42 -40.85 8.29
C GLY A 872 -18.57 -40.50 9.76
N MET A 873 -17.75 -41.05 10.64
CA MET A 873 -17.75 -40.72 12.07
C MET A 873 -16.97 -39.41 12.27
N VAL A 874 -17.71 -38.31 12.40
CA VAL A 874 -17.16 -36.94 12.53
C VAL A 874 -16.28 -36.81 13.76
N TYR A 875 -16.70 -37.44 14.87
CA TYR A 875 -15.87 -37.69 16.04
C TYR A 875 -16.47 -38.80 16.90
N PHE A 876 -15.62 -39.39 17.74
CA PHE A 876 -16.00 -40.09 18.97
C PHE A 876 -15.11 -39.55 20.10
N LYS A 877 -15.71 -39.26 21.25
CA LYS A 877 -15.06 -38.73 22.45
C LYS A 877 -15.55 -39.50 23.67
N ALA A 878 -14.69 -39.60 24.68
CA ALA A 878 -15.07 -40.01 26.03
C ALA A 878 -14.49 -39.02 27.03
N SER A 879 -15.23 -38.71 28.09
CA SER A 879 -14.87 -37.68 29.07
C SER A 879 -15.36 -38.03 30.48
N LYS A 880 -14.68 -37.49 31.51
CA LYS A 880 -15.07 -37.67 32.92
C LYS A 880 -16.24 -36.74 33.25
N SER A 881 -17.34 -37.31 33.75
CA SER A 881 -18.50 -36.59 34.27
C SER A 881 -18.78 -37.05 35.70
N ASN A 882 -18.22 -36.34 36.68
CA ASN A 882 -18.21 -36.75 38.09
C ASN A 882 -17.60 -38.15 38.29
N SER A 883 -18.42 -39.15 38.64
CA SER A 883 -18.06 -40.56 38.83
C SER A 883 -18.15 -41.41 37.56
N ASP A 884 -18.65 -40.83 36.47
CA ASP A 884 -19.15 -41.53 35.29
C ASP A 884 -18.30 -41.17 34.06
N ALA A 885 -18.28 -42.03 33.03
CA ALA A 885 -17.78 -41.63 31.72
C ALA A 885 -18.96 -41.17 30.85
N LEU A 886 -18.89 -39.96 30.31
CA LEU A 886 -19.76 -39.49 29.23
C LEU A 886 -19.05 -39.72 27.89
N LEU A 887 -19.67 -40.56 27.06
CA LEU A 887 -19.24 -40.87 25.70
C LEU A 887 -20.14 -40.12 24.72
N GLU A 888 -19.56 -39.51 23.70
CA GLU A 888 -20.29 -38.73 22.68
C GLU A 888 -19.74 -39.01 21.28
N TRP A 889 -20.64 -39.19 20.29
CA TRP A 889 -20.24 -39.30 18.88
C TRP A 889 -21.22 -38.63 17.94
N LYS A 890 -20.71 -38.24 16.77
CA LYS A 890 -21.49 -37.65 15.69
C LYS A 890 -21.21 -38.35 14.37
N THR A 891 -22.27 -38.62 13.61
CA THR A 891 -22.23 -39.23 12.27
C THR A 891 -22.52 -38.20 11.18
N GLU A 892 -21.83 -38.33 10.04
CA GLU A 892 -22.03 -37.57 8.80
C GLU A 892 -23.15 -38.21 7.96
N PHE A 893 -23.31 -39.53 8.06
CA PHE A 893 -24.41 -40.34 7.51
C PHE A 893 -24.35 -41.78 8.08
N GLU A 894 -25.41 -42.56 7.93
CA GLU A 894 -25.57 -43.89 8.57
C GLU A 894 -26.27 -44.92 7.67
N LEU A 895 -26.19 -44.77 6.35
CA LEU A 895 -27.05 -45.48 5.40
C LEU A 895 -27.06 -47.01 5.57
N ASN A 896 -25.89 -47.59 5.85
CA ASN A 896 -25.73 -49.03 6.06
C ASN A 896 -25.64 -49.47 7.53
N SER A 897 -25.54 -48.54 8.49
CA SER A 897 -25.47 -48.87 9.91
C SER A 897 -26.72 -49.57 10.40
N LYS A 898 -26.54 -50.46 11.38
CA LYS A 898 -27.60 -51.08 12.17
C LYS A 898 -27.51 -50.65 13.63
N ILE A 899 -26.35 -50.86 14.26
CA ILE A 899 -26.13 -50.65 15.70
C ILE A 899 -24.73 -50.06 15.95
N PHE A 900 -24.64 -49.08 16.84
CA PHE A 900 -23.39 -48.71 17.52
C PHE A 900 -23.27 -49.52 18.81
N SER A 901 -22.33 -50.47 18.84
CA SER A 901 -21.92 -51.16 20.06
C SER A 901 -20.86 -50.33 20.78
N VAL A 902 -21.07 -50.11 22.07
CA VAL A 902 -20.20 -49.33 22.96
C VAL A 902 -19.36 -50.33 23.75
N GLU A 903 -18.04 -50.34 23.51
CA GLU A 903 -17.12 -51.29 24.14
C GLU A 903 -16.13 -50.59 25.09
N ARG A 904 -15.88 -51.19 26.26
CA ARG A 904 -15.01 -50.69 27.34
C ARG A 904 -13.82 -51.63 27.57
N SER A 905 -12.68 -51.10 27.99
CA SER A 905 -11.52 -51.85 28.45
C SER A 905 -10.85 -51.19 29.64
N PHE A 906 -10.31 -51.98 30.57
CA PHE A 906 -9.44 -51.50 31.65
C PHE A 906 -7.94 -51.59 31.31
N ASN A 907 -7.58 -52.24 30.19
CA ASN A 907 -6.18 -52.50 29.81
C ASN A 907 -5.86 -52.14 28.34
N ALA A 908 -6.78 -51.47 27.65
CA ALA A 908 -6.73 -51.09 26.23
C ALA A 908 -6.53 -52.25 25.23
N LYS A 909 -6.74 -53.51 25.64
CA LYS A 909 -6.58 -54.71 24.82
C LYS A 909 -7.85 -55.55 24.77
N GLU A 910 -8.38 -55.89 25.94
CA GLU A 910 -9.57 -56.71 26.12
C GLU A 910 -10.76 -55.77 26.29
N PHE A 911 -11.65 -55.78 25.31
CA PHE A 911 -12.82 -54.89 25.25
C PHE A 911 -14.11 -55.69 25.45
N GLU A 912 -14.94 -55.29 26.41
CA GLU A 912 -16.28 -55.83 26.70
C GLU A 912 -17.37 -54.88 26.18
N GLU A 913 -18.49 -55.40 25.69
CA GLU A 913 -19.65 -54.56 25.32
C GLU A 913 -20.41 -54.12 26.58
N ILE A 914 -20.59 -52.81 26.74
CA ILE A 914 -21.31 -52.20 27.89
C ILE A 914 -22.67 -51.61 27.51
N GLY A 915 -22.98 -51.54 26.21
CA GLY A 915 -24.28 -51.09 25.71
C GLY A 915 -24.34 -51.00 24.19
N THR A 916 -25.55 -50.88 23.66
CA THR A 916 -25.82 -50.73 22.23
C THR A 916 -26.84 -49.62 21.99
N ILE A 917 -26.70 -48.91 20.87
CA ILE A 917 -27.67 -47.91 20.39
C ILE A 917 -27.95 -48.19 18.91
N GLU A 918 -29.22 -48.28 18.52
CA GLU A 918 -29.60 -48.44 17.11
C GLU A 918 -29.29 -47.18 16.29
N ALA A 919 -28.80 -47.37 15.08
CA ALA A 919 -28.55 -46.27 14.15
C ALA A 919 -29.88 -45.78 13.53
N ILE A 920 -30.05 -44.46 13.44
CA ILE A 920 -31.29 -43.84 12.94
C ILE A 920 -31.29 -43.79 11.39
N GLY A 921 -30.15 -44.09 10.75
CA GLY A 921 -30.03 -44.21 9.28
C GLY A 921 -29.77 -42.88 8.58
N LYS A 922 -29.48 -41.82 9.34
CA LYS A 922 -29.15 -40.46 8.87
C LYS A 922 -28.15 -39.81 9.83
N ALA A 923 -27.50 -38.73 9.40
CA ALA A 923 -26.60 -37.94 10.25
C ALA A 923 -27.24 -37.58 11.61
N ASN A 924 -26.59 -37.95 12.71
CA ASN A 924 -27.09 -37.73 14.07
C ASN A 924 -25.96 -37.53 15.09
N THR A 925 -26.29 -37.12 16.31
CA THR A 925 -25.39 -37.09 17.46
C THR A 925 -25.96 -37.96 18.58
N TYR A 926 -25.11 -38.76 19.23
CA TYR A 926 -25.47 -39.70 20.29
C TYR A 926 -24.60 -39.49 21.52
N ASN A 927 -25.11 -39.96 22.66
CA ASN A 927 -24.35 -40.08 23.89
C ASN A 927 -24.63 -41.43 24.57
N PHE A 928 -23.69 -41.84 25.41
CA PHE A 928 -23.81 -42.98 26.31
C PHE A 928 -23.10 -42.65 27.63
N THR A 929 -23.64 -43.11 28.77
CA THR A 929 -23.04 -42.86 30.10
C THR A 929 -22.71 -44.17 30.80
N ASP A 930 -21.42 -44.43 31.02
CA ASP A 930 -20.96 -45.54 31.87
C ASP A 930 -20.90 -45.07 33.33
N LYS A 931 -21.84 -45.56 34.14
CA LYS A 931 -22.14 -44.99 35.47
C LYS A 931 -21.26 -45.55 36.58
N ALA A 932 -20.83 -44.67 37.48
CA ALA A 932 -20.01 -44.99 38.65
C ALA A 932 -18.69 -45.73 38.32
N ILE A 933 -18.19 -45.63 37.09
CA ILE A 933 -17.01 -46.36 36.62
C ILE A 933 -15.73 -45.98 37.38
N SER A 934 -15.66 -44.75 37.92
CA SER A 934 -14.59 -44.30 38.82
C SER A 934 -14.45 -45.14 40.10
N GLN A 935 -15.49 -45.91 40.48
CA GLN A 935 -15.45 -46.82 41.64
C GLN A 935 -14.81 -48.17 41.29
N GLN A 936 -14.55 -48.43 40.01
CA GLN A 936 -14.01 -49.70 39.50
C GLN A 936 -12.58 -49.53 38.97
N THR A 937 -12.24 -48.36 38.42
CA THR A 937 -10.92 -48.06 37.84
C THR A 937 -10.54 -46.58 37.98
N SER A 938 -9.23 -46.28 38.01
CA SER A 938 -8.68 -44.94 37.81
C SER A 938 -8.55 -44.55 36.32
N ILE A 939 -8.65 -45.51 35.40
CA ILE A 939 -8.62 -45.29 33.94
C ILE A 939 -9.51 -46.29 33.19
N ALA A 940 -10.38 -45.78 32.32
CA ALA A 940 -11.19 -46.60 31.43
C ALA A 940 -10.94 -46.20 29.97
N TYR A 941 -10.83 -47.18 29.08
CA TYR A 941 -10.71 -46.98 27.64
C TYR A 941 -12.03 -47.37 26.97
N TYR A 942 -12.54 -46.53 26.08
CA TYR A 942 -13.77 -46.79 25.35
C TYR A 942 -13.53 -46.78 23.84
N ARG A 943 -14.30 -47.57 23.09
CA ARG A 943 -14.38 -47.47 21.63
C ARG A 943 -15.80 -47.76 21.16
N LEU A 944 -16.14 -47.27 19.98
CA LEU A 944 -17.35 -47.67 19.28
C LEU A 944 -17.04 -48.75 18.26
N LYS A 945 -18.00 -49.65 18.08
CA LYS A 945 -18.07 -50.64 17.02
C LYS A 945 -19.34 -50.36 16.25
N ASN A 946 -19.24 -49.69 15.10
CA ASN A 946 -20.37 -49.60 14.18
C ASN A 946 -20.56 -50.97 13.53
N ILE A 947 -21.77 -51.52 13.65
CA ILE A 947 -22.18 -52.78 13.02
C ILE A 947 -23.21 -52.44 11.94
N ASP A 948 -22.95 -52.89 10.72
CA ASP A 948 -23.77 -52.63 9.55
C ASP A 948 -24.88 -53.67 9.35
N LYS A 949 -25.82 -53.38 8.45
CA LYS A 949 -27.02 -54.20 8.17
C LYS A 949 -26.70 -55.60 7.65
N ASP A 950 -25.53 -55.80 7.05
CA ASP A 950 -25.03 -57.11 6.59
C ASP A 950 -24.22 -57.86 7.68
N GLY A 951 -24.01 -57.26 8.85
CA GLY A 951 -23.24 -57.84 9.96
C GLY A 951 -21.74 -57.56 9.94
N LYS A 952 -21.21 -56.84 8.94
CA LYS A 952 -19.84 -56.29 8.99
C LYS A 952 -19.74 -55.23 10.09
N TYR A 953 -18.52 -54.89 10.51
CA TYR A 953 -18.29 -53.86 11.51
C TYR A 953 -16.96 -53.12 11.34
N ILE A 954 -16.89 -51.91 11.90
CA ILE A 954 -15.68 -51.06 11.97
C ILE A 954 -15.56 -50.43 13.36
N TYR A 955 -14.32 -50.31 13.87
CA TYR A 955 -14.04 -49.73 15.18
C TYR A 955 -13.59 -48.26 15.09
N SER A 956 -13.97 -47.45 16.07
CA SER A 956 -13.35 -46.15 16.31
C SER A 956 -11.93 -46.32 16.89
N LYS A 957 -11.14 -45.25 16.86
CA LYS A 957 -9.95 -45.15 17.73
C LYS A 957 -10.41 -45.17 19.20
N PRO A 958 -9.75 -45.91 20.11
CA PRO A 958 -10.08 -45.86 21.52
C PRO A 958 -9.86 -44.47 22.13
N GLN A 959 -10.65 -44.12 23.14
CA GLN A 959 -10.55 -42.88 23.92
C GLN A 959 -10.37 -43.25 25.40
N ALA A 960 -9.41 -42.63 26.09
CA ALA A 960 -9.14 -42.88 27.50
C ALA A 960 -9.82 -41.82 28.38
N VAL A 961 -10.44 -42.24 29.48
CA VAL A 961 -10.96 -41.39 30.54
C VAL A 961 -10.24 -41.71 31.83
N ASN A 962 -9.53 -40.72 32.37
CA ASN A 962 -8.89 -40.79 33.67
C ASN A 962 -9.84 -40.30 34.75
N PHE A 963 -9.85 -41.00 35.89
CA PHE A 963 -10.60 -40.66 37.08
C PHE A 963 -9.62 -40.33 38.19
N ASP A 964 -9.31 -39.04 38.35
CA ASP A 964 -8.41 -38.55 39.40
C ASP A 964 -8.97 -38.93 40.78
N VAL A 965 -8.38 -39.94 41.41
CA VAL A 965 -8.78 -40.53 42.70
C VAL A 965 -7.83 -40.07 43.79
N ASN A 966 -8.00 -38.81 44.20
CA ASN A 966 -7.11 -38.09 45.11
C ASN A 966 -7.37 -38.35 46.61
N GLU A 967 -8.07 -39.42 46.97
CA GLU A 967 -8.54 -39.71 48.33
C GLU A 967 -8.08 -41.09 48.80
N PHE A 968 -7.65 -41.21 50.06
CA PHE A 968 -7.31 -42.49 50.71
C PHE A 968 -8.58 -43.15 51.26
N ASN A 969 -9.07 -44.21 50.61
CA ASN A 969 -10.37 -44.83 50.94
C ASN A 969 -10.40 -46.35 50.69
N ILE A 970 -11.18 -47.12 51.46
CA ILE A 970 -11.40 -48.55 51.21
C ILE A 970 -12.59 -48.67 50.26
N VAL A 971 -12.32 -48.84 48.97
CA VAL A 971 -13.33 -48.99 47.90
C VAL A 971 -14.19 -50.23 48.15
N ASN A 972 -13.57 -51.40 48.36
CA ASN A 972 -14.29 -52.66 48.56
C ASN A 972 -13.48 -53.68 49.39
N VAL A 973 -14.17 -54.68 49.97
CA VAL A 973 -13.55 -55.84 50.63
C VAL A 973 -14.33 -57.10 50.25
N GLN A 974 -13.69 -58.05 49.58
CA GLN A 974 -14.37 -59.21 48.96
C GLN A 974 -13.54 -60.51 48.99
N PRO A 975 -14.15 -61.68 49.25
CA PRO A 975 -15.52 -61.86 49.72
C PRO A 975 -15.67 -61.46 51.20
N ASN A 976 -16.87 -61.03 51.57
CA ASN A 976 -17.26 -60.70 52.94
C ASN A 976 -18.70 -61.22 53.14
N PRO A 977 -18.92 -62.34 53.86
CA PRO A 977 -17.99 -63.06 54.74
C PRO A 977 -16.78 -63.73 54.04
N ILE A 978 -15.69 -63.90 54.80
CA ILE A 978 -14.38 -64.37 54.35
C ILE A 978 -14.32 -65.90 54.32
N GLN A 979 -14.12 -66.51 53.15
CA GLN A 979 -14.06 -67.98 53.04
C GLN A 979 -12.72 -68.55 53.53
N LYS A 980 -11.61 -68.17 52.88
CA LYS A 980 -10.24 -68.58 53.24
C LYS A 980 -9.25 -67.42 53.08
N GLU A 981 -9.28 -66.79 51.92
CA GLU A 981 -8.64 -65.50 51.63
C GLU A 981 -9.68 -64.40 51.38
N PHE A 982 -9.23 -63.13 51.35
CA PHE A 982 -10.02 -62.00 50.86
C PHE A 982 -9.12 -60.87 50.32
N LYS A 983 -9.69 -60.02 49.47
CA LYS A 983 -9.03 -58.87 48.85
C LYS A 983 -9.62 -57.56 49.37
N VAL A 984 -8.76 -56.58 49.65
CA VAL A 984 -9.13 -55.18 49.90
C VAL A 984 -8.76 -54.37 48.67
N LEU A 985 -9.74 -53.66 48.12
CA LEU A 985 -9.52 -52.62 47.11
C LEU A 985 -9.51 -51.27 47.83
N PHE A 986 -8.46 -50.48 47.65
CA PHE A 986 -8.29 -49.18 48.31
C PHE A 986 -7.61 -48.16 47.40
N THR A 987 -7.97 -46.89 47.53
CA THR A 987 -7.32 -45.79 46.79
C THR A 987 -6.18 -45.17 47.60
N LEU A 988 -5.20 -44.60 46.90
CA LEU A 988 -4.13 -43.76 47.45
C LEU A 988 -3.98 -42.48 46.61
N PRO A 989 -3.71 -41.31 47.22
CA PRO A 989 -3.41 -40.08 46.49
C PRO A 989 -2.05 -40.12 45.78
N HIS A 990 -1.05 -40.82 46.33
CA HIS A 990 0.29 -40.96 45.78
C HIS A 990 0.91 -42.31 46.16
N ASN A 991 2.04 -42.68 45.54
CA ASN A 991 2.76 -43.90 45.89
C ASN A 991 3.25 -43.82 47.35
N ALA A 992 2.81 -44.77 48.19
CA ALA A 992 3.08 -44.76 49.62
C ALA A 992 2.90 -46.13 50.27
N GLN A 993 3.55 -46.31 51.43
CA GLN A 993 3.26 -47.43 52.32
C GLN A 993 1.91 -47.24 53.02
N VAL A 994 1.12 -48.32 53.04
CA VAL A 994 -0.12 -48.43 53.80
C VAL A 994 0.02 -49.53 54.84
N GLN A 995 -0.22 -49.19 56.10
CA GLN A 995 -0.28 -50.17 57.18
C GLN A 995 -1.68 -50.76 57.25
N THR A 996 -1.79 -52.07 57.08
CA THR A 996 -3.04 -52.81 57.24
C THR A 996 -3.09 -53.45 58.63
N ILE A 997 -4.23 -53.37 59.31
CA ILE A 997 -4.44 -53.91 60.65
C ILE A 997 -5.79 -54.61 60.68
N ILE A 998 -5.85 -55.87 61.10
CA ILE A 998 -7.09 -56.58 61.40
C ILE A 998 -7.21 -56.69 62.92
N THR A 999 -8.36 -56.27 63.45
CA THR A 999 -8.71 -56.39 64.88
C THR A 999 -9.96 -57.23 65.08
N ASP A 1000 -10.04 -57.93 66.22
CA ASP A 1000 -11.25 -58.62 66.64
C ASP A 1000 -12.29 -57.68 67.28
N ALA A 1001 -13.45 -58.21 67.65
CA ALA A 1001 -14.53 -57.46 68.29
C ALA A 1001 -14.16 -56.84 69.66
N PHE A 1002 -12.99 -57.16 70.24
CA PHE A 1002 -12.45 -56.53 71.46
C PHE A 1002 -11.31 -55.54 71.17
N GLY A 1003 -11.04 -55.24 69.89
CA GLY A 1003 -9.96 -54.34 69.46
C GLY A 1003 -8.57 -54.97 69.54
N ARG A 1004 -8.45 -56.28 69.79
CA ARG A 1004 -7.15 -56.97 69.84
C ARG A 1004 -6.65 -57.14 68.41
N ILE A 1005 -5.39 -56.77 68.16
CA ILE A 1005 -4.76 -56.96 66.84
C ILE A 1005 -4.59 -58.47 66.59
N VAL A 1006 -5.04 -58.90 65.41
CA VAL A 1006 -5.03 -60.30 64.95
C VAL A 1006 -4.03 -60.47 63.81
N GLU A 1007 -3.90 -59.46 62.96
CA GLU A 1007 -2.91 -59.38 61.88
C GLU A 1007 -2.50 -57.92 61.69
N LYS A 1008 -1.23 -57.67 61.32
CA LYS A 1008 -0.73 -56.32 61.00
C LYS A 1008 0.42 -56.37 60.00
N ASN A 1009 0.22 -55.80 58.82
CA ASN A 1009 1.19 -55.78 57.72
C ASN A 1009 1.44 -54.35 57.22
N ILE A 1010 2.51 -54.18 56.43
CA ILE A 1010 2.77 -52.96 55.64
C ILE A 1010 2.78 -53.36 54.17
N VAL A 1011 2.14 -52.55 53.33
CA VAL A 1011 1.93 -52.81 51.91
C VAL A 1011 2.39 -51.59 51.12
N GLU A 1012 3.26 -51.78 50.14
CA GLU A 1012 3.58 -50.73 49.15
C GLU A 1012 2.38 -50.55 48.21
N GLY A 1013 1.86 -49.34 48.10
CA GLY A 1013 0.80 -48.97 47.17
C GLY A 1013 1.23 -47.86 46.21
N VAL A 1014 0.59 -47.81 45.04
CA VAL A 1014 0.77 -46.77 44.02
C VAL A 1014 -0.38 -45.76 44.05
N ALA A 1015 -0.19 -44.59 43.46
CA ALA A 1015 -1.27 -43.63 43.24
C ALA A 1015 -2.44 -44.28 42.48
N GLY A 1016 -3.67 -44.06 42.96
CA GLY A 1016 -4.88 -44.66 42.41
C GLY A 1016 -5.34 -45.92 43.15
N ILE A 1017 -6.05 -46.81 42.44
CA ILE A 1017 -6.66 -48.02 43.04
C ILE A 1017 -5.61 -49.13 43.18
N ASN A 1018 -5.47 -49.62 44.40
CA ASN A 1018 -4.64 -50.74 44.80
C ASN A 1018 -5.52 -51.93 45.19
N THR A 1019 -4.99 -53.14 45.04
CA THR A 1019 -5.59 -54.37 45.58
C THR A 1019 -4.56 -55.10 46.41
N TYR A 1020 -4.90 -55.43 47.67
CA TYR A 1020 -4.09 -56.27 48.54
C TYR A 1020 -4.88 -57.51 48.97
N GLU A 1021 -4.21 -58.66 49.01
CA GLU A 1021 -4.82 -59.98 49.19
C GLU A 1021 -4.30 -60.68 50.45
N PHE A 1022 -5.21 -60.91 51.39
CA PHE A 1022 -4.93 -61.60 52.65
C PHE A 1022 -5.14 -63.10 52.47
N THR A 1023 -4.04 -63.86 52.46
CA THR A 1023 -4.06 -65.33 52.42
C THR A 1023 -3.69 -65.93 53.78
N ASN A 1024 -4.09 -67.19 54.01
CA ASN A 1024 -3.68 -68.01 55.15
C ASN A 1024 -4.00 -67.48 56.57
N LEU A 1025 -4.84 -66.45 56.72
CA LEU A 1025 -5.27 -65.95 58.02
C LEU A 1025 -6.11 -66.97 58.79
N ASN A 1026 -5.61 -67.42 59.94
CA ASN A 1026 -6.31 -68.36 60.83
C ASN A 1026 -7.36 -67.67 61.73
N LEU A 1027 -8.31 -66.97 61.11
CA LEU A 1027 -9.40 -66.29 61.80
C LEU A 1027 -10.46 -67.30 62.29
N SER A 1028 -10.84 -67.19 63.57
CA SER A 1028 -12.03 -67.85 64.11
C SER A 1028 -13.31 -67.25 63.52
N ARG A 1029 -14.44 -67.95 63.56
CA ARG A 1029 -15.73 -67.35 63.17
C ARG A 1029 -16.07 -66.17 64.08
N GLY A 1030 -16.49 -65.05 63.50
CA GLY A 1030 -16.73 -63.83 64.26
C GLY A 1030 -16.76 -62.54 63.44
N MET A 1031 -16.82 -61.41 64.15
CA MET A 1031 -16.75 -60.07 63.58
C MET A 1031 -15.35 -59.50 63.77
N TYR A 1032 -14.80 -58.93 62.71
CA TYR A 1032 -13.49 -58.28 62.69
C TYR A 1032 -13.61 -56.90 62.04
N MET A 1033 -12.67 -56.01 62.34
CA MET A 1033 -12.53 -54.71 61.70
C MET A 1033 -11.17 -54.66 61.02
N ILE A 1034 -11.15 -54.35 59.71
CA ILE A 1034 -9.91 -54.05 58.99
C ILE A 1034 -9.74 -52.54 58.88
N SER A 1035 -8.61 -52.06 59.38
CA SER A 1035 -8.17 -50.68 59.27
C SER A 1035 -6.99 -50.59 58.30
N LEU A 1036 -7.03 -49.61 57.41
CA LEU A 1036 -5.89 -49.17 56.60
C LEU A 1036 -5.42 -47.81 57.16
N GLN A 1037 -4.11 -47.63 57.27
CA GLN A 1037 -3.51 -46.40 57.79
C GLN A 1037 -2.43 -45.87 56.84
N HIS A 1038 -2.49 -44.56 56.55
CA HIS A 1038 -1.61 -43.83 55.66
C HIS A 1038 -1.55 -42.37 56.14
N GLU A 1039 -0.33 -41.83 56.30
CA GLU A 1039 -0.08 -40.41 56.65
C GLU A 1039 -0.95 -39.84 57.79
N GLY A 1040 -1.17 -40.65 58.82
CA GLY A 1040 -1.97 -40.32 60.01
C GLY A 1040 -3.48 -40.51 59.86
N GLN A 1041 -3.99 -40.67 58.64
CA GLN A 1041 -5.38 -41.07 58.40
C GLN A 1041 -5.58 -42.55 58.72
N THR A 1042 -6.76 -42.90 59.25
CA THR A 1042 -7.18 -44.29 59.48
C THR A 1042 -8.59 -44.48 58.95
N ILE A 1043 -8.74 -45.39 58.00
CA ILE A 1043 -10.01 -45.79 57.37
C ILE A 1043 -10.31 -47.24 57.76
N THR A 1044 -11.54 -47.53 58.18
CA THR A 1044 -11.87 -48.84 58.77
C THR A 1044 -13.17 -49.40 58.21
N ARG A 1045 -13.19 -50.70 57.90
CA ARG A 1045 -14.37 -51.40 57.36
C ARG A 1045 -14.60 -52.73 58.10
N LYS A 1046 -15.87 -53.07 58.32
CA LYS A 1046 -16.30 -54.30 59.00
C LYS A 1046 -16.21 -55.51 58.07
N ILE A 1047 -15.65 -56.61 58.58
CA ILE A 1047 -15.58 -57.91 57.91
C ILE A 1047 -16.08 -59.03 58.82
N ILE A 1048 -16.57 -60.11 58.22
CA ILE A 1048 -17.20 -61.25 58.91
C ILE A 1048 -16.48 -62.55 58.53
N LYS A 1049 -16.32 -63.47 59.48
CA LYS A 1049 -15.70 -64.78 59.31
C LYS A 1049 -16.61 -65.92 59.80
#